data_AF-A0A644WXA0-F1
#
_entry.id   AF-A0A644WXA0-F1
#
_cell.length_a   1.000
_cell.length_b   1.000
_cell.length_c   1.000
_cell.angle_alpha   90.00
_cell.angle_beta   90.00
_cell.angle_gamma   90.00
#
_symmetry.space_group_name_H-M   'P 1'
#
loop_
_entity.id
_entity.type
_entity.pdbx_description
1 polymer ?
#
loop_
_entity_poly.entity_id
_entity_poly.type
_entity_poly.pdbx_seq_one_letter_code
_entity_poly.pdbx_strand_id
1 'polypeptide(L)'
;MNGRKAMGTGWGVSLPRGVPFCAVMIIALCFFAPAAQGKSASGPGGGDGLYVVTADVVPMFEKPAAKVPRVTDLWELPDFYGIVVYGNHVRLRAVTDSKLRQFAGGWYALLSPEDGTVLSYIQKKGIEKVPEYTSYKPRSFMVKKDGAELRLQPGKGGSAGHLSIEGFSLVRGETVTAVGEYSEGKENWLLLEFSTDTRFGSGGVGSRYAWGKKADFGSLEGYGPDNARVDKGLLPSKMRYSAMSSFYGDGFRGMDGPEKLTEFLPVTKDMVASLLRKGFYIDDPWAMDEYALQVDDLADYYRYTTDYQADFITTDLFLHAFHLVFDRMLQKFERTYLAPALGKNMKTALSALSGVEGACASAGAGETWNKARDLFAIPLALLEEKPGTRTKLSKNASEEVRRILAAKDVTDSAVTGAKMDYTSFRPRGHYTIRPELERYFRAMSWLGSAELVLFADDGTPKPGNVAAAALVSLVLGEQEELWNAFEAPIDFLVGASNTGGTRIYRRLAAERMGTLAEAHAGLADEKVLSALAEEIKKTVPGPLIQSTPGGDDGTKDFASRLPVFRMSGKRFTPDAYVMNMLTSPRVGTDANPRNLPEGTDVMAALGSKAAVGLAAKNNGVKGYAEALKKLKTWINEHLGGEETVYSLWIKAFHEGFRDSGSDQFFYRSPAWQWKKLSTFSASWAELKHDTVLYAEQSGAEMGDGGDTEAGPFAPPQPKGYVEPDPRTFDALLSAVTRLKAFIAEFGMEPEDEEFEKEGIPYASRLETLAELLTIARDIAAKETGGTLLTAEDYGNIKYLARAFNAQLLLPGEMVEDTKQLRMALVTDIAADYFEGRVLHIGSGRPRRIHVFVHDASGGPRVTRGFIFSYYEFPRSLGDGRMTDEEWKALVYNDGRSGELKQYHPAWYEELRK
;
A
#
# COMPACT_ATOMS: atom_id res chain seq x y z
N MET A 1 -10.49 55.04 -2.60
CA MET A 1 -11.09 56.12 -3.41
C MET A 1 -10.90 55.76 -4.88
N ASN A 2 -11.90 56.04 -5.73
CA ASN A 2 -11.91 55.91 -7.21
C ASN A 2 -11.48 54.53 -7.81
N GLY A 3 -12.35 53.72 -8.41
CA GLY A 3 -13.79 53.85 -8.59
C GLY A 3 -14.39 52.60 -9.26
N ARG A 4 -15.57 52.16 -8.79
CA ARG A 4 -16.29 50.99 -9.32
C ARG A 4 -16.89 51.27 -10.71
N LYS A 5 -17.04 50.23 -11.54
CA LYS A 5 -18.27 50.00 -12.31
C LYS A 5 -18.59 48.51 -12.35
N ALA A 6 -19.86 48.19 -12.18
CA ALA A 6 -20.45 46.85 -12.21
C ALA A 6 -21.63 46.85 -13.20
N MET A 7 -22.31 45.70 -13.31
CA MET A 7 -23.44 45.38 -14.19
C MET A 7 -23.06 45.07 -15.65
N GLY A 8 -23.72 44.11 -16.31
CA GLY A 8 -24.90 43.36 -15.85
C GLY A 8 -25.20 42.09 -16.64
N THR A 9 -26.16 41.34 -16.11
CA THR A 9 -26.57 40.00 -16.54
C THR A 9 -27.46 39.98 -17.79
N GLY A 10 -27.20 39.01 -18.67
CA GLY A 10 -28.20 38.38 -19.54
C GLY A 10 -28.32 38.94 -20.96
N TRP A 11 -28.31 38.04 -21.94
CA TRP A 11 -29.54 37.45 -22.50
C TRP A 11 -29.19 36.15 -23.26
N GLY A 12 -30.18 35.27 -23.44
CA GLY A 12 -29.95 33.87 -23.81
C GLY A 12 -29.57 33.63 -25.27
N VAL A 13 -28.93 32.48 -25.53
CA VAL A 13 -28.71 31.94 -26.87
C VAL A 13 -29.31 30.54 -26.96
N SER A 14 -30.15 30.34 -27.95
CA SER A 14 -30.76 29.06 -28.32
C SER A 14 -29.73 28.03 -28.79
N LEU A 15 -29.90 26.77 -28.40
CA LEU A 15 -29.20 25.61 -28.96
C LEU A 15 -29.41 25.49 -30.48
N PRO A 16 -28.32 25.24 -31.24
CA PRO A 16 -28.34 24.31 -32.36
C PRO A 16 -27.44 23.10 -32.07
N ARG A 17 -27.88 21.92 -32.53
CA ARG A 17 -27.06 20.70 -32.50
C ARG A 17 -25.88 20.84 -33.48
N GLY A 18 -24.66 20.65 -33.00
CA GLY A 18 -23.45 20.58 -33.82
C GLY A 18 -22.34 19.86 -33.06
N VAL A 19 -21.76 18.84 -33.67
CA VAL A 19 -20.69 18.01 -33.06
C VAL A 19 -19.37 18.80 -33.10
N PRO A 20 -18.67 19.01 -31.96
CA PRO A 20 -17.37 19.67 -31.96
C PRO A 20 -16.25 18.67 -32.22
N PHE A 21 -15.64 18.73 -33.40
CA PHE A 21 -14.29 18.20 -33.61
C PHE A 21 -13.30 19.13 -32.91
N CYS A 22 -12.63 18.66 -31.86
CA CYS A 22 -11.57 19.42 -31.21
C CYS A 22 -10.25 19.29 -31.99
N ALA A 23 -9.76 20.40 -32.53
CA ALA A 23 -8.39 20.50 -33.01
C ALA A 23 -7.44 20.67 -31.81
N VAL A 24 -6.47 19.77 -31.66
CA VAL A 24 -5.41 19.87 -30.65
C VAL A 24 -4.10 20.21 -31.37
N MET A 25 -3.48 21.33 -31.02
CA MET A 25 -2.16 21.69 -31.55
C MET A 25 -1.05 20.93 -30.84
N ILE A 26 -0.17 20.29 -31.61
CA ILE A 26 1.06 19.65 -31.14
C ILE A 26 2.23 20.53 -31.57
N ILE A 27 3.00 21.03 -30.61
CA ILE A 27 4.26 21.75 -30.88
C ILE A 27 5.40 20.73 -30.77
N ALA A 28 6.06 20.43 -31.89
CA ALA A 28 7.23 19.57 -31.95
C ALA A 28 8.34 20.23 -32.77
N LEU A 29 9.44 20.63 -32.11
CA LEU A 29 10.66 21.10 -32.77
C LEU A 29 11.49 19.91 -33.24
N CYS A 30 11.28 19.47 -34.49
CA CYS A 30 12.00 18.34 -35.08
C CYS A 30 13.06 18.78 -36.09
N PHE A 31 14.35 18.64 -35.75
CA PHE A 31 15.43 18.70 -36.73
C PHE A 31 15.54 17.37 -37.48
N PHE A 32 15.02 17.30 -38.71
CA PHE A 32 15.20 16.15 -39.60
C PHE A 32 16.38 16.32 -40.57
N ALA A 33 17.21 15.29 -40.69
CA ALA A 33 18.23 15.21 -41.73
C ALA A 33 17.61 14.92 -43.12
N PRO A 34 18.26 15.28 -44.24
CA PRO A 34 17.66 15.13 -45.57
C PRO A 34 17.43 13.66 -45.94
N ALA A 35 16.17 13.28 -46.17
CA ALA A 35 15.79 11.92 -46.52
C ALA A 35 16.55 11.39 -47.76
N ALA A 36 17.35 10.34 -47.57
CA ALA A 36 18.06 9.66 -48.64
C ALA A 36 17.05 9.03 -49.62
N GLN A 37 17.07 9.46 -50.88
CA GLN A 37 16.11 8.96 -51.88
C GLN A 37 16.46 7.53 -52.32
N GLY A 38 15.76 6.54 -51.74
CA GLY A 38 15.72 5.18 -52.27
C GLY A 38 15.32 5.15 -53.76
N LYS A 39 15.98 4.28 -54.54
CA LYS A 39 15.78 4.14 -55.99
C LYS A 39 14.34 3.73 -56.33
N SER A 40 13.89 4.10 -57.52
CA SER A 40 12.56 3.78 -58.05
C SER A 40 12.35 2.28 -58.22
N ALA A 41 11.48 1.68 -57.43
CA ALA A 41 10.80 0.44 -57.78
C ALA A 41 9.61 0.77 -58.72
N SER A 42 9.49 0.02 -59.81
CA SER A 42 8.33 0.08 -60.71
C SER A 42 7.09 -0.46 -59.98
N GLY A 43 6.06 0.37 -59.83
CA GLY A 43 4.89 0.01 -59.03
C GLY A 43 4.03 -1.11 -59.65
N PRO A 44 3.43 -2.00 -58.84
CA PRO A 44 2.37 -2.89 -59.29
C PRO A 44 1.05 -2.12 -59.46
N GLY A 45 0.20 -2.57 -60.37
CA GLY A 45 -1.15 -2.03 -60.58
C GLY A 45 -2.08 -2.37 -59.42
N GLY A 46 -2.01 -1.61 -58.33
CA GLY A 46 -2.90 -1.74 -57.17
C GLY A 46 -4.27 -1.11 -57.41
N GLY A 47 -5.30 -1.94 -57.57
CA GLY A 47 -6.69 -1.52 -57.40
C GLY A 47 -7.08 -1.43 -55.91
N ASP A 48 -8.34 -1.08 -55.63
CA ASP A 48 -8.93 -0.95 -54.29
C ASP A 48 -8.54 -2.09 -53.33
N GLY A 49 -8.32 -1.77 -52.05
CA GLY A 49 -8.01 -2.76 -51.01
C GLY A 49 -7.31 -2.20 -49.78
N LEU A 50 -6.73 -3.09 -48.98
CA LEU A 50 -5.92 -2.75 -47.81
C LEU A 50 -4.44 -2.58 -48.20
N TYR A 51 -3.79 -1.57 -47.65
CA TYR A 51 -2.38 -1.24 -47.87
C TYR A 51 -1.68 -1.02 -46.52
N VAL A 52 -0.38 -1.32 -46.46
CA VAL A 52 0.49 -1.05 -45.32
C VAL A 52 1.44 0.10 -45.64
N VAL A 53 1.69 0.97 -44.67
CA VAL A 53 2.65 2.07 -44.79
C VAL A 53 4.06 1.54 -44.55
N THR A 54 4.96 1.77 -45.51
CA THR A 54 6.34 1.22 -45.55
C THR A 54 7.44 2.29 -45.57
N ALA A 55 7.06 3.56 -45.57
CA ALA A 55 7.95 4.68 -45.24
C ALA A 55 7.65 5.20 -43.82
N ASP A 56 8.65 5.79 -43.16
CA ASP A 56 8.59 6.33 -41.80
C ASP A 56 7.31 7.17 -41.57
N VAL A 57 7.03 8.08 -42.52
CA VAL A 57 5.87 8.96 -42.55
C VAL A 57 5.37 9.14 -43.99
N VAL A 58 4.05 9.07 -44.20
CA VAL A 58 3.37 9.41 -45.45
C VAL A 58 2.33 10.51 -45.17
N PRO A 59 2.54 11.74 -45.70
CA PRO A 59 1.59 12.83 -45.52
C PRO A 59 0.24 12.57 -46.20
N MET A 60 -0.82 13.00 -45.51
CA MET A 60 -2.21 13.00 -45.95
C MET A 60 -2.60 14.41 -46.39
N PHE A 61 -3.41 14.50 -47.44
CA PHE A 61 -3.83 15.76 -48.01
C PHE A 61 -5.35 15.81 -48.17
N GLU A 62 -5.97 16.96 -47.92
CA GLU A 62 -7.40 17.17 -48.22
C GLU A 62 -7.69 16.97 -49.71
N LYS A 63 -6.73 17.33 -50.58
CA LYS A 63 -6.86 17.26 -52.04
C LYS A 63 -5.54 16.81 -52.68
N PRO A 64 -5.55 16.02 -53.77
CA PRO A 64 -4.33 15.66 -54.48
C PRO A 64 -3.68 16.88 -55.16
N ALA A 65 -2.35 16.97 -55.08
CA ALA A 65 -1.56 18.00 -55.74
C ALA A 65 -0.74 17.45 -56.93
N ALA A 66 -0.51 18.28 -57.95
CA ALA A 66 0.32 17.94 -59.12
C ALA A 66 1.83 17.89 -58.79
N LYS A 67 2.26 18.70 -57.81
CA LYS A 67 3.59 18.70 -57.22
C LYS A 67 3.44 18.95 -55.72
N VAL A 68 4.04 18.10 -54.90
CA VAL A 68 4.17 18.32 -53.45
C VAL A 68 5.53 18.95 -53.20
N PRO A 69 5.63 20.11 -52.51
CA PRO A 69 6.91 20.74 -52.22
C PRO A 69 7.74 19.90 -51.25
N ARG A 70 9.07 20.05 -51.30
CA ARG A 70 9.94 19.60 -50.21
C ARG A 70 9.94 20.71 -49.15
N VAL A 71 9.60 20.34 -47.93
CA VAL A 71 9.52 21.22 -46.76
C VAL A 71 10.37 20.63 -45.64
N THR A 72 10.71 21.44 -44.64
CA THR A 72 11.50 20.97 -43.48
C THR A 72 10.58 20.46 -42.38
N ASP A 73 9.40 21.07 -42.26
CA ASP A 73 8.32 20.66 -41.38
C ASP A 73 7.08 20.30 -42.23
N LEU A 74 6.41 19.19 -41.91
CA LEU A 74 5.25 18.71 -42.65
C LEU A 74 4.06 19.66 -42.55
N TRP A 75 3.98 20.50 -41.51
CA TRP A 75 2.95 21.55 -41.38
C TRP A 75 3.06 22.65 -42.45
N GLU A 76 4.20 22.77 -43.15
CA GLU A 76 4.38 23.70 -44.28
C GLU A 76 3.79 23.15 -45.61
N LEU A 77 3.26 21.92 -45.63
CA LEU A 77 2.66 21.33 -46.83
C LEU A 77 1.28 21.96 -47.15
N PRO A 78 1.03 22.39 -48.40
CA PRO A 78 -0.29 22.89 -48.80
C PRO A 78 -1.32 21.75 -48.84
N ASP A 79 -2.56 22.06 -48.45
CA ASP A 79 -3.67 21.10 -48.28
C ASP A 79 -3.34 19.92 -47.32
N PHE A 80 -2.36 20.05 -46.42
CA PHE A 80 -2.00 19.01 -45.44
C PHE A 80 -3.14 18.76 -44.44
N TYR A 81 -3.46 17.47 -44.27
CA TYR A 81 -4.54 16.99 -43.41
C TYR A 81 -4.03 16.19 -42.20
N GLY A 82 -2.83 15.62 -42.30
CA GLY A 82 -2.24 14.79 -41.24
C GLY A 82 -1.19 13.83 -41.78
N ILE A 83 -0.85 12.80 -41.00
CA ILE A 83 0.10 11.75 -41.39
C ILE A 83 -0.46 10.36 -41.10
N VAL A 84 -0.06 9.40 -41.94
CA VAL A 84 0.01 7.99 -41.55
C VAL A 84 1.47 7.60 -41.44
N VAL A 85 1.80 6.74 -40.48
CA VAL A 85 3.18 6.38 -40.14
C VAL A 85 3.46 4.91 -40.45
N TYR A 86 4.75 4.57 -40.49
CA TYR A 86 5.23 3.21 -40.73
C TYR A 86 4.45 2.14 -39.94
N GLY A 87 4.00 1.11 -40.67
CA GLY A 87 3.21 0.00 -40.12
C GLY A 87 1.71 0.25 -39.96
N ASN A 88 1.18 1.43 -40.27
CA ASN A 88 -0.28 1.61 -40.32
C ASN A 88 -0.90 0.80 -41.48
N HIS A 89 -2.06 0.19 -41.22
CA HIS A 89 -2.93 -0.37 -42.26
C HIS A 89 -3.99 0.65 -42.67
N VAL A 90 -4.09 0.91 -43.97
CA VAL A 90 -4.99 1.90 -44.56
C VAL A 90 -5.83 1.29 -45.68
N ARG A 91 -7.14 1.57 -45.72
CA ARG A 91 -8.01 1.18 -46.83
C ARG A 91 -7.94 2.24 -47.92
N LEU A 92 -7.52 1.85 -49.13
CA LEU A 92 -7.30 2.77 -50.23
C LEU A 92 -8.17 2.39 -51.44
N ARG A 93 -8.67 3.43 -52.12
CA ARG A 93 -9.41 3.34 -53.38
C ARG A 93 -8.68 4.13 -54.47
N ALA A 94 -8.77 3.67 -55.71
CA ALA A 94 -8.32 4.46 -56.86
C ALA A 94 -9.10 5.80 -56.93
N VAL A 95 -8.46 6.91 -57.32
CA VAL A 95 -9.18 8.19 -57.42
C VAL A 95 -10.21 8.13 -58.57
N THR A 96 -11.49 7.96 -58.21
CA THR A 96 -12.61 7.80 -59.16
C THR A 96 -13.38 9.09 -59.44
N ASP A 97 -13.22 10.13 -58.63
CA ASP A 97 -13.83 11.45 -58.90
C ASP A 97 -13.36 11.98 -60.26
N SER A 98 -14.32 12.32 -61.13
CA SER A 98 -14.07 12.84 -62.46
C SER A 98 -13.27 14.14 -62.46
N LYS A 99 -13.37 14.95 -61.40
CA LYS A 99 -12.61 16.20 -61.21
C LYS A 99 -11.16 15.96 -60.80
N LEU A 100 -10.87 14.83 -60.16
CA LEU A 100 -9.54 14.48 -59.63
C LEU A 100 -8.84 13.36 -60.41
N ARG A 101 -9.48 12.85 -61.47
CA ARG A 101 -9.00 11.73 -62.29
C ARG A 101 -7.59 11.90 -62.84
N GLN A 102 -7.14 13.14 -63.07
CA GLN A 102 -5.76 13.46 -63.48
C GLN A 102 -4.69 13.00 -62.46
N PHE A 103 -5.06 12.85 -61.19
CA PHE A 103 -4.16 12.44 -60.11
C PHE A 103 -4.14 10.92 -59.86
N ALA A 104 -5.05 10.16 -60.47
CA ALA A 104 -5.22 8.71 -60.25
C ALA A 104 -3.96 7.87 -60.55
N GLY A 105 -3.02 8.40 -61.33
CA GLY A 105 -1.70 7.78 -61.55
C GLY A 105 -0.85 7.72 -60.28
N GLY A 106 -0.76 8.83 -59.55
CA GLY A 106 0.18 9.02 -58.42
C GLY A 106 -0.44 9.05 -57.01
N TRP A 107 -1.77 9.02 -56.92
CA TRP A 107 -2.51 9.17 -55.66
C TRP A 107 -3.55 8.05 -55.44
N TYR A 108 -3.89 7.80 -54.17
CA TYR A 108 -5.08 7.07 -53.74
C TYR A 108 -5.98 7.96 -52.88
N ALA A 109 -7.28 7.64 -52.84
CA ALA A 109 -8.20 8.13 -51.82
C ALA A 109 -8.12 7.21 -50.59
N LEU A 110 -7.85 7.78 -49.41
CA LEU A 110 -7.95 7.08 -48.13
C LEU A 110 -9.41 6.96 -47.72
N LEU A 111 -9.82 5.76 -47.34
CA LEU A 111 -11.18 5.48 -46.89
C LEU A 111 -11.27 5.41 -45.37
N SER A 112 -12.38 5.93 -44.84
CA SER A 112 -12.85 5.72 -43.48
C SER A 112 -13.03 4.22 -43.19
N PRO A 113 -12.51 3.69 -42.06
CA PRO A 113 -12.75 2.31 -41.65
C PRO A 113 -14.23 2.02 -41.33
N GLU A 114 -14.99 3.03 -40.89
CA GLU A 114 -16.35 2.89 -40.37
C GLU A 114 -17.39 2.81 -41.49
N ASP A 115 -17.35 3.75 -42.44
CA ASP A 115 -18.39 3.95 -43.46
C ASP A 115 -17.85 3.91 -44.92
N GLY A 116 -16.53 3.79 -45.11
CA GLY A 116 -15.91 3.73 -46.42
C GLY A 116 -15.95 5.04 -47.23
N THR A 117 -16.27 6.18 -46.58
CA THR A 117 -16.18 7.51 -47.19
C THR A 117 -14.73 7.93 -47.43
N VAL A 118 -14.48 8.87 -48.34
CA VAL A 118 -13.12 9.39 -48.59
C VAL A 118 -12.78 10.43 -47.52
N LEU A 119 -11.78 10.13 -46.69
CA LEU A 119 -11.29 11.05 -45.66
C LEU A 119 -10.28 12.05 -46.21
N SER A 120 -9.35 11.58 -47.04
CA SER A 120 -8.22 12.35 -47.55
C SER A 120 -7.56 11.62 -48.73
N TYR A 121 -6.46 12.16 -49.24
CA TYR A 121 -5.68 11.59 -50.33
C TYR A 121 -4.23 11.40 -49.92
N ILE A 122 -3.62 10.29 -50.33
CA ILE A 122 -2.21 9.99 -50.06
C ILE A 122 -1.47 9.64 -51.36
N GLN A 123 -0.17 9.94 -51.40
CA GLN A 123 0.68 9.56 -52.52
C GLN A 123 0.93 8.04 -52.54
N LYS A 124 1.07 7.45 -53.73
CA LYS A 124 1.35 6.00 -53.88
C LYS A 124 2.74 5.55 -53.43
N LYS A 125 3.59 6.45 -52.94
CA LYS A 125 4.97 6.16 -52.55
C LYS A 125 5.03 5.91 -51.03
N GLY A 126 5.77 4.89 -50.61
CA GLY A 126 5.93 4.56 -49.19
C GLY A 126 4.75 3.78 -48.61
N ILE A 127 3.96 3.14 -49.48
CA ILE A 127 2.83 2.27 -49.13
C ILE A 127 2.80 1.07 -50.08
N GLU A 128 2.40 -0.10 -49.58
CA GLU A 128 2.36 -1.37 -50.33
C GLU A 128 1.01 -2.06 -50.13
N LYS A 129 0.51 -2.79 -51.13
CA LYS A 129 -0.76 -3.52 -50.99
C LYS A 129 -0.56 -4.73 -50.07
N VAL A 130 -1.46 -4.93 -49.12
CA VAL A 130 -1.48 -6.14 -48.28
C VAL A 130 -2.01 -7.30 -49.13
N PRO A 131 -1.40 -8.50 -49.11
CA PRO A 131 -1.92 -9.66 -49.83
C PRO A 131 -3.31 -10.05 -49.31
N GLU A 132 -4.12 -10.69 -50.14
CA GLU A 132 -5.39 -11.27 -49.67
C GLU A 132 -5.13 -12.39 -48.66
N TYR A 133 -5.83 -12.34 -47.53
CA TYR A 133 -5.63 -13.23 -46.38
C TYR A 133 -6.98 -13.66 -45.77
N THR A 134 -6.98 -14.78 -45.05
CA THR A 134 -8.18 -15.27 -44.35
C THR A 134 -8.27 -14.56 -43.01
N SER A 135 -9.30 -13.73 -42.80
CA SER A 135 -9.58 -13.10 -41.50
C SER A 135 -10.47 -13.96 -40.61
N TYR A 136 -10.40 -13.74 -39.29
CA TYR A 136 -11.28 -14.38 -38.31
C TYR A 136 -11.47 -13.48 -37.07
N LYS A 137 -12.41 -13.84 -36.17
CA LYS A 137 -12.47 -13.22 -34.84
C LYS A 137 -11.10 -13.33 -34.15
N PRO A 138 -10.61 -12.29 -33.44
CA PRO A 138 -9.30 -12.29 -32.79
C PRO A 138 -9.04 -13.53 -31.92
N ARG A 139 -7.83 -14.09 -32.00
CA ARG A 139 -7.41 -15.25 -31.20
C ARG A 139 -6.05 -15.00 -30.54
N SER A 140 -5.91 -15.44 -29.29
CA SER A 140 -4.64 -15.36 -28.55
C SER A 140 -3.69 -16.48 -28.95
N PHE A 141 -2.42 -16.13 -29.18
CA PHE A 141 -1.33 -17.06 -29.41
C PHE A 141 -0.16 -16.75 -28.46
N MET A 142 0.50 -17.77 -27.93
CA MET A 142 1.77 -17.63 -27.22
C MET A 142 2.95 -17.70 -28.18
N VAL A 143 3.99 -16.90 -27.94
CA VAL A 143 5.28 -16.97 -28.64
C VAL A 143 6.10 -18.14 -28.09
N LYS A 144 6.61 -19.02 -28.96
CA LYS A 144 7.35 -20.24 -28.59
C LYS A 144 8.87 -20.11 -28.74
N LYS A 145 9.36 -18.96 -29.24
CA LYS A 145 10.74 -18.76 -29.67
C LYS A 145 11.21 -17.35 -29.31
N ASP A 146 12.38 -17.26 -28.70
CA ASP A 146 13.03 -15.98 -28.42
C ASP A 146 13.53 -15.33 -29.71
N GLY A 147 13.25 -14.03 -29.90
CA GLY A 147 13.54 -13.33 -31.14
C GLY A 147 12.66 -13.80 -32.31
N ALA A 148 11.38 -14.06 -32.06
CA ALA A 148 10.44 -14.31 -33.15
C ALA A 148 10.31 -13.04 -34.01
N GLU A 149 10.64 -13.16 -35.30
CA GLU A 149 10.72 -12.04 -36.23
C GLU A 149 9.34 -11.62 -36.71
N LEU A 150 9.17 -10.30 -36.84
CA LEU A 150 7.98 -9.66 -37.38
C LEU A 150 8.33 -8.88 -38.65
N ARG A 151 7.38 -8.86 -39.59
CA ARG A 151 7.53 -8.16 -40.88
C ARG A 151 6.25 -7.40 -41.21
N LEU A 152 6.36 -6.26 -41.89
CA LEU A 152 5.17 -5.56 -42.41
C LEU A 152 4.48 -6.32 -43.55
N GLN A 153 5.20 -7.20 -44.24
CA GLN A 153 4.66 -8.06 -45.32
C GLN A 153 5.09 -9.52 -45.11
N PRO A 154 4.23 -10.51 -45.41
CA PRO A 154 4.59 -11.92 -45.32
C PRO A 154 5.41 -12.36 -46.54
N GLY A 155 6.02 -13.54 -46.44
CA GLY A 155 6.69 -14.20 -47.56
C GLY A 155 8.11 -13.71 -47.84
N LYS A 156 8.65 -14.09 -49.02
CA LYS A 156 10.04 -13.82 -49.42
C LYS A 156 10.24 -12.54 -50.26
N GLY A 157 9.17 -11.91 -50.74
CA GLY A 157 9.23 -10.88 -51.77
C GLY A 157 8.83 -9.44 -51.35
N GLY A 158 8.50 -9.20 -50.09
CA GLY A 158 8.13 -7.86 -49.61
C GLY A 158 9.31 -6.88 -49.63
N SER A 159 9.07 -5.63 -50.06
CA SER A 159 10.08 -4.55 -50.04
C SER A 159 10.18 -3.84 -48.68
N ALA A 160 9.22 -4.08 -47.78
CA ALA A 160 9.23 -3.59 -46.41
C ALA A 160 10.18 -4.38 -45.50
N GLY A 161 10.89 -3.69 -44.62
CA GLY A 161 11.91 -4.27 -43.74
C GLY A 161 11.39 -5.28 -42.71
N HIS A 162 12.33 -6.01 -42.10
CA HIS A 162 12.04 -6.70 -40.85
C HIS A 162 11.89 -5.67 -39.73
N LEU A 163 10.84 -5.75 -38.91
CA LEU A 163 10.70 -4.90 -37.72
C LEU A 163 11.85 -5.13 -36.71
N SER A 164 12.51 -6.28 -36.78
CA SER A 164 13.70 -6.57 -35.98
C SER A 164 14.96 -5.80 -36.40
N ILE A 165 15.01 -5.22 -37.61
CA ILE A 165 16.09 -4.30 -38.02
C ILE A 165 15.95 -2.95 -37.32
N GLU A 166 14.71 -2.54 -37.00
CA GLU A 166 14.38 -1.36 -36.19
C GLU A 166 14.32 -1.67 -34.68
N GLY A 167 14.79 -2.84 -34.25
CA GLY A 167 14.89 -3.20 -32.85
C GLY A 167 13.60 -3.76 -32.22
N PHE A 168 12.66 -4.29 -33.01
CA PHE A 168 11.43 -4.89 -32.50
C PHE A 168 11.34 -6.39 -32.80
N SER A 169 11.31 -7.21 -31.74
CA SER A 169 11.13 -8.67 -31.83
C SER A 169 10.40 -9.21 -30.60
N LEU A 170 9.78 -10.38 -30.75
CA LEU A 170 9.01 -11.02 -29.67
C LEU A 170 9.82 -12.09 -28.92
N VAL A 171 9.46 -12.35 -27.67
CA VAL A 171 10.14 -13.25 -26.73
C VAL A 171 9.23 -14.43 -26.36
N ARG A 172 9.82 -15.60 -26.04
CA ARG A 172 9.04 -16.76 -25.58
C ARG A 172 8.14 -16.38 -24.39
N GLY A 173 6.90 -16.83 -24.41
CA GLY A 173 5.91 -16.57 -23.36
C GLY A 173 5.13 -15.26 -23.52
N GLU A 174 5.50 -14.37 -24.45
CA GLU A 174 4.63 -13.24 -24.80
C GLU A 174 3.34 -13.72 -25.50
N THR A 175 2.21 -13.08 -25.20
CA THR A 175 0.93 -13.36 -25.85
C THR A 175 0.65 -12.33 -26.94
N VAL A 176 0.34 -12.79 -28.16
CA VAL A 176 -0.06 -11.95 -29.30
C VAL A 176 -1.52 -12.20 -29.68
N THR A 177 -2.17 -11.18 -30.22
CA THR A 177 -3.49 -11.32 -30.84
C THR A 177 -3.33 -11.50 -32.35
N ALA A 178 -3.82 -12.61 -32.90
CA ALA A 178 -3.89 -12.83 -34.34
C ALA A 178 -5.32 -12.60 -34.85
N VAL A 179 -5.45 -11.92 -36.00
CA VAL A 179 -6.74 -11.57 -36.63
C VAL A 179 -6.91 -12.15 -38.04
N GLY A 180 -5.89 -12.84 -38.55
CA GLY A 180 -5.97 -13.57 -39.81
C GLY A 180 -4.73 -14.40 -40.11
N GLU A 181 -4.74 -15.10 -41.24
CA GLU A 181 -3.64 -15.93 -41.71
C GLU A 181 -3.46 -15.90 -43.24
N TYR A 182 -2.21 -16.11 -43.65
CA TYR A 182 -1.78 -16.13 -45.06
C TYR A 182 -0.79 -17.28 -45.30
N SER A 183 -0.82 -17.88 -46.49
CA SER A 183 0.01 -19.02 -46.87
C SER A 183 0.74 -18.76 -48.18
N GLU A 184 2.07 -18.88 -48.18
CA GLU A 184 2.91 -18.83 -49.38
C GLU A 184 3.70 -20.14 -49.51
N GLY A 185 3.29 -21.00 -50.45
CA GLY A 185 3.90 -22.30 -50.69
C GLY A 185 3.80 -23.25 -49.49
N LYS A 186 4.87 -23.34 -48.69
CA LYS A 186 4.92 -24.14 -47.44
C LYS A 186 5.02 -23.29 -46.18
N GLU A 187 5.15 -21.97 -46.29
CA GLU A 187 5.21 -21.08 -45.13
C GLU A 187 3.82 -20.51 -44.83
N ASN A 188 3.40 -20.61 -43.57
CA ASN A 188 2.17 -20.03 -43.05
C ASN A 188 2.51 -18.86 -42.13
N TRP A 189 1.75 -17.78 -42.24
CA TRP A 189 1.95 -16.52 -41.53
C TRP A 189 0.67 -16.15 -40.78
N LEU A 190 0.82 -15.61 -39.57
CA LEU A 190 -0.26 -15.01 -38.79
C LEU A 190 -0.21 -13.50 -38.95
N LEU A 191 -1.35 -12.88 -39.21
CA LEU A 191 -1.52 -11.43 -39.12
C LEU A 191 -1.77 -11.08 -37.65
N LEU A 192 -0.78 -10.45 -37.02
CA LEU A 192 -0.82 -10.03 -35.63
C LEU A 192 -1.23 -8.56 -35.54
N GLU A 193 -2.09 -8.25 -34.57
CA GLU A 193 -2.59 -6.91 -34.29
C GLU A 193 -1.88 -6.31 -33.08
N PHE A 194 -1.40 -5.07 -33.23
CA PHE A 194 -0.73 -4.30 -32.17
C PHE A 194 -1.56 -3.03 -31.91
N SER A 195 -2.03 -2.89 -30.67
CA SER A 195 -2.72 -1.68 -30.21
C SER A 195 -1.68 -0.64 -29.83
N THR A 196 -1.64 0.49 -30.53
CA THR A 196 -0.70 1.58 -30.25
C THR A 196 -1.28 2.71 -29.43
N ASP A 197 -2.57 2.66 -29.12
CA ASP A 197 -3.27 3.51 -28.16
C ASP A 197 -4.65 2.89 -27.90
N THR A 198 -5.05 2.71 -26.63
CA THR A 198 -6.38 2.20 -26.30
C THR A 198 -7.48 3.26 -26.48
N ARG A 199 -7.13 4.56 -26.59
CA ARG A 199 -8.07 5.68 -26.82
C ARG A 199 -8.87 5.59 -28.13
N PHE A 200 -8.44 4.78 -29.11
CA PHE A 200 -9.07 4.69 -30.44
C PHE A 200 -9.75 3.35 -30.76
N GLY A 201 -9.77 2.39 -29.81
CA GLY A 201 -10.39 1.08 -30.00
C GLY A 201 -9.67 0.16 -31.02
N SER A 202 -10.12 -1.09 -31.12
CA SER A 202 -9.55 -2.08 -32.03
C SER A 202 -9.89 -1.77 -33.50
N GLY A 203 -8.88 -1.56 -34.34
CA GLY A 203 -9.03 -1.38 -35.79
C GLY A 203 -9.19 0.08 -36.27
N GLY A 204 -9.09 1.08 -35.39
CA GLY A 204 -9.03 2.50 -35.77
C GLY A 204 -7.78 2.83 -36.61
N VAL A 205 -7.81 3.95 -37.35
CA VAL A 205 -6.77 4.34 -38.34
C VAL A 205 -5.32 4.37 -37.78
N GLY A 206 -5.14 4.63 -36.48
CA GLY A 206 -3.83 4.61 -35.83
C GLY A 206 -3.22 3.21 -35.63
N SER A 207 -4.01 2.13 -35.78
CA SER A 207 -3.60 0.75 -35.49
C SER A 207 -2.44 0.26 -36.37
N ARG A 208 -1.70 -0.74 -35.86
CA ARG A 208 -0.55 -1.34 -36.55
C ARG A 208 -0.64 -2.86 -36.54
N TYR A 209 -0.08 -3.48 -37.57
CA TYR A 209 -0.11 -4.92 -37.74
C TYR A 209 1.24 -5.43 -38.22
N ALA A 210 1.56 -6.68 -37.90
CA ALA A 210 2.74 -7.34 -38.43
C ALA A 210 2.50 -8.83 -38.66
N TRP A 211 3.24 -9.38 -39.61
CA TRP A 211 3.22 -10.79 -39.96
C TRP A 211 4.30 -11.56 -39.19
N GLY A 212 3.87 -12.56 -38.44
CA GLY A 212 4.75 -13.53 -37.78
C GLY A 212 4.64 -14.91 -38.43
N LYS A 213 5.73 -15.69 -38.50
CA LYS A 213 5.68 -17.06 -39.01
C LYS A 213 4.87 -17.96 -38.07
N LYS A 214 3.77 -18.55 -38.53
CA LYS A 214 2.84 -19.37 -37.70
C LYS A 214 3.53 -20.48 -36.91
N ALA A 215 4.65 -21.01 -37.41
CA ALA A 215 5.48 -22.01 -36.73
C ALA A 215 6.09 -21.51 -35.41
N ASP A 216 6.37 -20.22 -35.26
CA ASP A 216 6.96 -19.62 -34.06
C ASP A 216 5.92 -19.36 -32.94
N PHE A 217 4.62 -19.59 -33.19
CA PHE A 217 3.50 -19.33 -32.27
C PHE A 217 2.71 -20.60 -31.93
N GLY A 218 2.04 -20.64 -30.78
CA GLY A 218 1.11 -21.68 -30.35
C GLY A 218 -0.26 -21.09 -30.01
N SER A 219 -1.35 -21.71 -30.43
CA SER A 219 -2.70 -21.22 -30.09
C SER A 219 -2.99 -21.40 -28.60
N LEU A 220 -3.65 -20.42 -27.99
CA LEU A 220 -4.21 -20.56 -26.63
C LEU A 220 -5.70 -20.99 -26.64
N GLU A 221 -6.31 -21.15 -27.82
CA GLU A 221 -7.69 -21.63 -27.95
C GLU A 221 -7.81 -23.09 -27.46
N GLY A 222 -8.51 -23.29 -26.34
CA GLY A 222 -8.63 -24.60 -25.68
C GLY A 222 -7.40 -25.03 -24.89
N TYR A 223 -6.51 -24.10 -24.52
CA TYR A 223 -5.26 -24.40 -23.81
C TYR A 223 -5.50 -24.84 -22.36
N GLY A 224 -5.07 -26.06 -22.03
CA GLY A 224 -5.00 -26.56 -20.66
C GLY A 224 -3.58 -26.44 -20.11
N PRO A 225 -3.29 -25.56 -19.14
CA PRO A 225 -1.97 -25.44 -18.54
C PRO A 225 -1.64 -26.68 -17.68
N ASP A 226 -0.43 -27.24 -17.83
CA ASP A 226 0.13 -28.17 -16.85
C ASP A 226 0.82 -27.39 -15.74
N ASN A 227 0.17 -27.30 -14.57
CA ASN A 227 0.70 -26.66 -13.38
C ASN A 227 1.34 -27.64 -12.38
N ALA A 228 1.51 -28.92 -12.72
CA ALA A 228 2.16 -29.90 -11.83
C ALA A 228 3.67 -29.62 -11.63
N ARG A 229 4.29 -28.90 -12.57
CA ARG A 229 5.70 -28.46 -12.54
C ARG A 229 5.93 -27.31 -13.51
N VAL A 230 7.01 -26.55 -13.34
CA VAL A 230 7.53 -25.68 -14.41
C VAL A 230 8.31 -26.54 -15.41
N ASP A 231 7.90 -26.52 -16.68
CA ASP A 231 8.72 -27.07 -17.76
C ASP A 231 9.80 -26.07 -18.18
N LYS A 232 11.06 -26.52 -18.16
CA LYS A 232 12.22 -25.74 -18.63
C LYS A 232 12.09 -25.30 -20.09
N GLY A 233 11.35 -26.05 -20.91
CA GLY A 233 11.04 -25.68 -22.29
C GLY A 233 10.10 -24.47 -22.44
N LEU A 234 9.40 -24.09 -21.37
CA LEU A 234 8.49 -22.93 -21.34
C LEU A 234 9.15 -21.67 -20.76
N LEU A 235 10.25 -21.81 -20.02
CA LEU A 235 11.01 -20.66 -19.52
C LEU A 235 11.71 -19.91 -20.66
N PRO A 236 11.59 -18.57 -20.72
CA PRO A 236 12.30 -17.78 -21.72
C PRO A 236 13.79 -17.66 -21.36
N SER A 237 14.66 -17.42 -22.35
CA SER A 237 16.07 -17.14 -22.08
C SER A 237 16.34 -15.68 -21.67
N LYS A 238 15.35 -14.81 -21.90
CA LYS A 238 15.40 -13.35 -21.85
C LYS A 238 14.01 -12.82 -21.45
N MET A 239 13.90 -11.67 -20.80
CA MET A 239 12.62 -11.06 -20.42
C MET A 239 12.48 -9.62 -20.93
N ARG A 240 11.27 -9.22 -21.35
CA ARG A 240 10.97 -7.82 -21.64
C ARG A 240 10.74 -7.06 -20.33
N TYR A 241 11.79 -6.34 -19.95
CA TYR A 241 11.71 -5.12 -19.17
C TYR A 241 11.89 -3.96 -20.15
N SER A 242 11.57 -2.74 -19.73
CA SER A 242 12.15 -1.52 -20.27
C SER A 242 12.16 -0.49 -19.14
N ALA A 243 13.31 0.14 -18.94
CA ALA A 243 13.54 1.16 -17.92
C ALA A 243 14.72 2.01 -18.38
N MET A 244 14.70 3.32 -18.11
CA MET A 244 15.88 4.15 -18.32
C MET A 244 17.01 3.68 -17.39
N SER A 245 18.13 3.28 -17.97
CA SER A 245 19.31 2.77 -17.25
C SER A 245 19.95 3.80 -16.29
N SER A 246 19.56 5.08 -16.40
CA SER A 246 20.00 6.17 -15.52
C SER A 246 19.22 6.29 -14.20
N PHE A 247 18.06 5.64 -14.05
CA PHE A 247 17.22 5.73 -12.83
C PHE A 247 17.14 4.42 -12.04
N TYR A 248 17.40 3.29 -12.68
CA TYR A 248 17.27 1.97 -12.07
C TYR A 248 18.53 1.13 -12.30
N GLY A 249 19.25 0.85 -11.21
CA GLY A 249 20.37 -0.10 -11.19
C GLY A 249 19.90 -1.56 -11.25
N ASP A 250 19.12 -1.90 -12.28
CA ASP A 250 18.38 -3.16 -12.40
C ASP A 250 19.26 -4.43 -12.53
N GLY A 251 20.49 -4.22 -13.00
CA GLY A 251 21.51 -5.22 -13.35
C GLY A 251 22.35 -4.86 -14.59
N PHE A 252 21.92 -3.91 -15.45
CA PHE A 252 22.46 -3.77 -16.81
C PHE A 252 23.16 -2.41 -17.08
N ARG A 253 24.49 -2.44 -17.30
CA ARG A 253 25.28 -1.24 -17.69
C ARG A 253 25.23 -0.98 -19.20
N GLY A 254 24.04 -0.67 -19.71
CA GLY A 254 23.83 -0.16 -21.08
C GLY A 254 23.98 1.37 -21.13
N MET A 255 24.82 1.89 -22.04
CA MET A 255 25.15 3.33 -22.15
C MET A 255 23.99 4.19 -22.66
N ASP A 256 24.05 5.47 -22.31
CA ASP A 256 23.09 6.53 -22.62
C ASP A 256 22.65 6.60 -24.10
N GLY A 257 21.34 6.69 -24.33
CA GLY A 257 20.74 6.84 -25.65
C GLY A 257 19.21 6.72 -25.63
N PRO A 258 18.54 6.77 -26.79
CA PRO A 258 17.14 6.38 -26.91
C PRO A 258 16.99 4.88 -26.66
N GLU A 259 15.81 4.45 -26.18
CA GLU A 259 15.52 3.04 -25.90
C GLU A 259 15.75 2.13 -27.12
N LYS A 260 16.16 0.90 -26.83
CA LYS A 260 16.08 -0.22 -27.77
C LYS A 260 15.19 -1.31 -27.19
N LEU A 261 14.04 -1.54 -27.82
CA LEU A 261 13.07 -2.61 -27.49
C LEU A 261 13.62 -4.05 -27.69
N THR A 262 14.94 -4.20 -27.92
CA THR A 262 15.73 -5.45 -27.95
C THR A 262 16.50 -5.75 -26.66
N GLU A 263 16.65 -4.80 -25.73
CA GLU A 263 17.47 -4.99 -24.53
C GLU A 263 16.71 -5.77 -23.46
N PHE A 264 16.65 -7.09 -23.66
CA PHE A 264 16.02 -8.03 -22.75
C PHE A 264 16.96 -8.44 -21.62
N LEU A 265 16.47 -8.40 -20.37
CA LEU A 265 17.20 -8.94 -19.22
C LEU A 265 17.42 -10.46 -19.38
N PRO A 266 18.66 -10.96 -19.20
CA PRO A 266 18.92 -12.40 -19.27
C PRO A 266 18.30 -13.11 -18.07
N VAL A 267 17.56 -14.20 -18.31
CA VAL A 267 17.09 -15.08 -17.23
C VAL A 267 18.31 -15.84 -16.69
N THR A 268 18.78 -15.46 -15.50
CA THR A 268 20.02 -15.99 -14.92
C THR A 268 19.90 -17.48 -14.63
N LYS A 269 21.04 -18.18 -14.52
CA LYS A 269 21.03 -19.61 -14.16
C LYS A 269 20.35 -19.87 -12.81
N ASP A 270 20.53 -18.96 -11.86
CA ASP A 270 19.98 -19.04 -10.52
C ASP A 270 18.47 -18.79 -10.52
N MET A 271 18.01 -17.81 -11.33
CA MET A 271 16.59 -17.57 -11.59
C MET A 271 15.94 -18.81 -12.23
N VAL A 272 16.53 -19.38 -13.31
CA VAL A 272 16.03 -20.63 -13.93
C VAL A 272 15.95 -21.76 -12.90
N ALA A 273 17.00 -21.96 -12.09
CA ALA A 273 17.02 -23.00 -11.07
C ALA A 273 15.96 -22.79 -9.98
N SER A 274 15.66 -21.53 -9.63
CA SER A 274 14.62 -21.16 -8.66
C SER A 274 13.21 -21.35 -9.22
N LEU A 275 12.94 -20.87 -10.44
CA LEU A 275 11.65 -21.05 -11.11
C LEU A 275 11.32 -22.53 -11.28
N LEU A 276 12.28 -23.36 -11.71
CA LEU A 276 12.08 -24.82 -11.81
C LEU A 276 11.84 -25.52 -10.46
N ARG A 277 12.39 -25.00 -9.37
CA ARG A 277 12.30 -25.59 -8.02
C ARG A 277 11.02 -25.20 -7.29
N LYS A 278 10.64 -23.91 -7.35
CA LYS A 278 9.56 -23.34 -6.52
C LYS A 278 8.63 -22.36 -7.25
N GLY A 279 8.79 -22.15 -8.56
CA GLY A 279 7.93 -21.29 -9.36
C GLY A 279 8.18 -19.78 -9.23
N PHE A 280 9.06 -19.35 -8.33
CA PHE A 280 9.44 -17.93 -8.19
C PHE A 280 10.93 -17.74 -7.86
N TYR A 281 11.43 -16.53 -8.05
CA TYR A 281 12.78 -16.07 -7.72
C TYR A 281 12.71 -14.65 -7.12
N ILE A 282 13.55 -14.35 -6.14
CA ILE A 282 13.61 -13.03 -5.48
C ILE A 282 15.02 -12.49 -5.64
N ASP A 283 15.13 -11.25 -6.08
CA ASP A 283 16.43 -10.61 -6.32
C ASP A 283 17.14 -10.18 -5.01
N ASP A 284 18.45 -10.00 -5.11
CA ASP A 284 19.30 -9.44 -4.07
C ASP A 284 18.95 -7.96 -3.75
N PRO A 285 19.47 -7.38 -2.64
CA PRO A 285 19.18 -6.00 -2.29
C PRO A 285 19.66 -5.04 -3.38
N TRP A 286 18.75 -4.24 -3.93
CA TRP A 286 19.05 -3.17 -4.89
C TRP A 286 18.59 -1.82 -4.36
N ALA A 287 19.15 -0.74 -4.90
CA ALA A 287 18.85 0.63 -4.50
C ALA A 287 18.07 1.33 -5.63
N MET A 288 17.01 2.05 -5.24
CA MET A 288 16.35 3.03 -6.10
C MET A 288 17.19 4.31 -6.11
N ASP A 289 17.29 4.97 -7.27
CA ASP A 289 17.88 6.30 -7.36
C ASP A 289 17.00 7.34 -6.63
N GLU A 290 17.61 8.29 -5.91
CA GLU A 290 16.86 9.27 -5.11
C GLU A 290 16.02 10.24 -5.96
N TYR A 291 16.28 10.37 -7.27
CA TYR A 291 15.44 11.12 -8.22
C TYR A 291 14.28 10.30 -8.80
N ALA A 292 14.32 8.97 -8.70
CA ALA A 292 13.24 8.08 -9.11
C ALA A 292 12.19 7.93 -8.00
N LEU A 293 12.61 8.05 -6.74
CA LEU A 293 11.73 8.11 -5.57
C LEU A 293 10.97 9.44 -5.55
N GLN A 294 9.78 9.45 -6.13
CA GLN A 294 8.93 10.62 -6.17
C GLN A 294 7.90 10.61 -5.05
N VAL A 295 7.69 9.43 -4.45
CA VAL A 295 6.41 9.10 -3.86
C VAL A 295 6.52 8.03 -2.75
N ASP A 296 6.87 6.78 -3.08
CA ASP A 296 7.06 5.67 -2.14
C ASP A 296 7.83 4.59 -2.85
N ASP A 297 8.82 3.94 -2.23
CA ASP A 297 9.68 3.03 -2.96
C ASP A 297 8.97 1.74 -3.42
N LEU A 298 7.95 1.21 -2.72
CA LEU A 298 7.22 0.04 -3.22
C LEU A 298 6.33 0.40 -4.41
N ALA A 299 5.56 1.48 -4.27
CA ALA A 299 4.62 1.89 -5.30
C ALA A 299 5.34 2.49 -6.52
N ASP A 300 6.43 3.24 -6.32
CA ASP A 300 7.31 3.72 -7.40
C ASP A 300 7.91 2.55 -8.18
N TYR A 301 8.33 1.45 -7.52
CA TYR A 301 8.81 0.27 -8.25
C TYR A 301 7.78 -0.35 -9.21
N TYR A 302 6.48 -0.18 -8.94
CA TYR A 302 5.39 -0.54 -9.87
C TYR A 302 5.12 0.55 -10.91
N ARG A 303 4.99 1.82 -10.50
CA ARG A 303 4.78 3.03 -11.33
C ARG A 303 5.62 3.06 -12.61
N TYR A 304 6.93 2.84 -12.49
CA TYR A 304 7.87 2.94 -13.62
C TYR A 304 7.89 1.69 -14.51
N THR A 305 6.82 0.89 -14.51
CA THR A 305 6.58 -0.06 -15.61
C THR A 305 6.24 0.70 -16.88
N THR A 306 7.09 0.56 -17.88
CA THR A 306 6.68 0.86 -19.25
C THR A 306 5.58 -0.11 -19.67
N ASP A 307 4.87 0.21 -20.75
CA ASP A 307 3.67 -0.51 -21.22
C ASP A 307 3.93 -1.97 -21.68
N TYR A 308 5.11 -2.50 -21.35
CA TYR A 308 5.84 -3.56 -22.03
C TYR A 308 6.22 -4.71 -21.07
N GLN A 309 5.98 -4.56 -19.77
CA GLN A 309 6.28 -5.57 -18.75
C GLN A 309 5.02 -6.32 -18.27
N ALA A 310 5.14 -7.64 -18.06
CA ALA A 310 4.08 -8.46 -17.48
C ALA A 310 4.12 -8.40 -15.95
N ASP A 311 3.25 -7.59 -15.35
CA ASP A 311 3.25 -7.34 -13.91
C ASP A 311 2.60 -8.45 -13.09
N PHE A 312 3.18 -8.74 -11.92
CA PHE A 312 2.57 -9.55 -10.88
C PHE A 312 2.13 -8.61 -9.76
N ILE A 313 0.83 -8.37 -9.62
CA ILE A 313 0.30 -7.46 -8.60
C ILE A 313 0.18 -8.22 -7.29
N THR A 314 1.01 -7.87 -6.30
CA THR A 314 1.09 -8.57 -5.02
C THR A 314 0.04 -8.08 -4.02
N THR A 315 -0.27 -8.92 -3.03
CA THR A 315 -1.02 -8.48 -1.84
C THR A 315 -0.23 -7.43 -1.04
N ASP A 316 1.10 -7.50 -1.07
CA ASP A 316 2.01 -6.53 -0.45
C ASP A 316 1.71 -5.10 -0.90
N LEU A 317 1.51 -4.84 -2.22
CA LEU A 317 1.21 -3.50 -2.73
C LEU A 317 -0.09 -2.91 -2.16
N PHE A 318 -1.11 -3.73 -1.90
CA PHE A 318 -2.39 -3.29 -1.35
C PHE A 318 -2.38 -3.15 0.16
N LEU A 319 -1.69 -4.07 0.85
CA LEU A 319 -1.45 -3.98 2.28
C LEU A 319 -0.65 -2.72 2.57
N HIS A 320 0.42 -2.48 1.79
CA HIS A 320 1.13 -1.22 1.74
C HIS A 320 0.14 -0.11 1.41
N ALA A 321 -0.61 -0.11 0.32
CA ALA A 321 -1.51 1.02 0.00
C ALA A 321 -2.53 1.40 1.08
N PHE A 322 -3.06 0.42 1.84
CA PHE A 322 -3.88 0.71 3.01
C PHE A 322 -3.04 1.35 4.13
N HIS A 323 -1.86 0.76 4.35
CA HIS A 323 -0.68 1.34 5.00
C HIS A 323 -0.04 2.53 4.21
N LEU A 324 -0.76 3.18 3.29
CA LEU A 324 -0.32 4.42 2.66
C LEU A 324 -1.43 5.51 2.72
N VAL A 325 -2.47 5.31 3.57
CA VAL A 325 -3.61 6.25 3.76
C VAL A 325 -3.96 6.56 5.23
N PHE A 326 -4.13 5.54 6.08
CA PHE A 326 -4.56 5.67 7.49
C PHE A 326 -3.68 6.59 8.37
N ASP A 327 -2.48 6.98 7.94
CA ASP A 327 -1.46 7.71 8.70
C ASP A 327 -1.49 9.19 8.40
N ARG A 328 -1.47 9.58 7.12
CA ARG A 328 -1.56 10.98 6.74
C ARG A 328 -3.00 11.45 7.04
N MET A 329 -3.91 10.49 7.28
CA MET A 329 -5.14 10.62 8.06
C MET A 329 -4.91 10.67 9.60
N LEU A 330 -4.29 9.68 10.25
CA LEU A 330 -4.12 9.63 11.73
C LEU A 330 -3.22 10.75 12.26
N GLN A 331 -2.01 10.94 11.75
CA GLN A 331 -1.13 12.10 12.01
C GLN A 331 -1.88 13.42 11.92
N LYS A 332 -2.70 13.59 10.87
CA LYS A 332 -3.51 14.79 10.68
C LYS A 332 -4.54 14.90 11.80
N PHE A 333 -5.33 13.85 12.03
CA PHE A 333 -6.37 13.79 13.06
C PHE A 333 -5.84 14.03 14.47
N GLU A 334 -4.69 13.45 14.81
CA GLU A 334 -4.02 13.65 16.08
C GLU A 334 -3.63 15.11 16.28
N ARG A 335 -3.01 15.71 15.27
CA ARG A 335 -2.56 17.10 15.29
C ARG A 335 -3.71 18.10 15.31
N THR A 336 -4.75 17.91 14.48
CA THR A 336 -5.82 18.89 14.27
C THR A 336 -7.03 18.69 15.18
N TYR A 337 -7.31 17.47 15.62
CA TYR A 337 -8.47 17.14 16.46
C TYR A 337 -8.06 16.67 17.86
N LEU A 338 -7.32 15.56 18.00
CA LEU A 338 -7.13 14.93 19.32
C LEU A 338 -6.22 15.73 20.25
N ALA A 339 -5.13 16.33 19.78
CA ALA A 339 -4.25 17.15 20.62
C ALA A 339 -4.96 18.44 21.12
N PRO A 340 -5.69 19.21 20.28
CA PRO A 340 -6.57 20.28 20.76
C PRO A 340 -7.68 19.81 21.69
N ALA A 341 -8.36 18.70 21.39
CA ALA A 341 -9.42 18.13 22.22
C ALA A 341 -8.90 17.70 23.60
N LEU A 342 -7.71 17.09 23.67
CA LEU A 342 -7.03 16.76 24.92
C LEU A 342 -6.70 18.04 25.70
N GLY A 343 -6.08 19.03 25.06
CA GLY A 343 -5.77 20.31 25.68
C GLY A 343 -7.00 21.05 26.23
N LYS A 344 -8.17 20.91 25.58
CA LYS A 344 -9.46 21.43 26.07
C LYS A 344 -9.97 20.62 27.27
N ASN A 345 -10.01 19.28 27.17
CA ASN A 345 -10.42 18.38 28.25
C ASN A 345 -9.60 18.59 29.54
N MET A 346 -8.28 18.74 29.46
CA MET A 346 -7.44 18.94 30.64
C MET A 346 -7.65 20.31 31.29
N LYS A 347 -7.86 21.38 30.49
CA LYS A 347 -8.19 22.72 31.03
C LYS A 347 -9.54 22.74 31.75
N THR A 348 -10.56 22.13 31.15
CA THR A 348 -11.90 22.02 31.75
C THR A 348 -11.85 21.18 33.03
N ALA A 349 -11.15 20.05 33.02
CA ALA A 349 -10.92 19.23 34.22
C ALA A 349 -10.26 20.01 35.37
N LEU A 350 -9.17 20.72 35.10
CA LEU A 350 -8.49 21.55 36.10
C LEU A 350 -9.38 22.69 36.63
N SER A 351 -10.22 23.28 35.76
CA SER A 351 -11.19 24.29 36.17
C SER A 351 -12.25 23.70 37.12
N ALA A 352 -12.86 22.57 36.78
CA ALA A 352 -13.84 21.90 37.63
C ALA A 352 -13.23 21.47 38.98
N LEU A 353 -12.03 20.88 38.95
CA LEU A 353 -11.30 20.45 40.14
C LEU A 353 -10.93 21.62 41.07
N SER A 354 -10.64 22.82 40.53
CA SER A 354 -10.37 24.01 41.34
C SER A 354 -11.56 24.42 42.23
N GLY A 355 -12.79 24.15 41.80
CA GLY A 355 -14.00 24.47 42.55
C GLY A 355 -14.16 23.69 43.87
N VAL A 356 -13.44 22.58 44.05
CA VAL A 356 -13.53 21.70 45.23
C VAL A 356 -12.25 21.68 46.09
N GLU A 357 -11.22 22.46 45.77
CA GLU A 357 -9.93 22.49 46.50
C GLU A 357 -10.12 22.71 48.01
N GLY A 358 -10.81 23.80 48.38
CA GLY A 358 -11.04 24.14 49.79
C GLY A 358 -11.92 23.14 50.54
N ALA A 359 -12.89 22.51 49.87
CA ALA A 359 -13.76 21.49 50.45
C ALA A 359 -12.98 20.18 50.69
N CYS A 360 -12.20 19.73 49.71
CA CYS A 360 -11.33 18.56 49.85
C CYS A 360 -10.29 18.77 50.95
N ALA A 361 -9.64 19.94 51.01
CA ALA A 361 -8.69 20.28 52.07
C ALA A 361 -9.34 20.24 53.47
N SER A 362 -10.54 20.83 53.61
CA SER A 362 -11.29 20.87 54.88
C SER A 362 -11.77 19.49 55.34
N ALA A 363 -12.07 18.58 54.40
CA ALA A 363 -12.48 17.21 54.68
C ALA A 363 -11.30 16.23 54.93
N GLY A 364 -10.05 16.67 54.77
CA GLY A 364 -8.86 15.81 54.88
C GLY A 364 -8.44 15.11 53.58
N ALA A 365 -9.16 15.32 52.48
CA ALA A 365 -8.86 14.79 51.14
C ALA A 365 -7.89 15.67 50.32
N GLY A 366 -7.08 16.53 50.97
CA GLY A 366 -6.18 17.47 50.29
C GLY A 366 -5.10 16.80 49.42
N GLU A 367 -4.54 15.67 49.86
CA GLU A 367 -3.56 14.93 49.04
C GLU A 367 -4.21 14.18 47.86
N THR A 368 -5.45 13.72 48.03
CA THR A 368 -6.27 13.17 46.93
C THR A 368 -6.48 14.23 45.85
N TRP A 369 -6.80 15.47 46.25
CA TRP A 369 -6.94 16.60 45.35
C TRP A 369 -5.62 16.97 44.65
N ASN A 370 -4.49 17.01 45.39
CA ASN A 370 -3.16 17.23 44.81
C ASN A 370 -2.83 16.20 43.73
N LYS A 371 -3.06 14.92 44.00
CA LYS A 371 -2.80 13.82 43.04
C LYS A 371 -3.70 13.91 41.81
N ALA A 372 -5.00 14.17 42.01
CA ALA A 372 -5.94 14.36 40.90
C ALA A 372 -5.55 15.56 40.01
N ARG A 373 -5.14 16.69 40.61
CA ARG A 373 -4.65 17.87 39.86
C ARG A 373 -3.45 17.51 39.01
N ASP A 374 -2.46 16.82 39.58
CA ASP A 374 -1.21 16.51 38.88
C ASP A 374 -1.45 15.55 37.70
N LEU A 375 -2.38 14.59 37.83
CA LEU A 375 -2.82 13.72 36.73
C LEU A 375 -3.37 14.48 35.51
N PHE A 376 -4.09 15.59 35.71
CA PHE A 376 -4.58 16.47 34.64
C PHE A 376 -3.55 17.54 34.19
N ALA A 377 -2.71 18.03 35.10
CA ALA A 377 -1.75 19.11 34.81
C ALA A 377 -0.54 18.65 33.98
N ILE A 378 -0.05 17.42 34.21
CA ILE A 378 1.07 16.84 33.43
C ILE A 378 0.78 16.78 31.93
N PRO A 379 -0.30 16.15 31.43
CA PRO A 379 -0.56 16.04 30.00
C PRO A 379 -0.84 17.41 29.38
N LEU A 380 -1.48 18.35 30.10
CA LEU A 380 -1.66 19.71 29.62
C LEU A 380 -0.33 20.45 29.46
N ALA A 381 0.60 20.30 30.41
CA ALA A 381 1.93 20.89 30.32
C ALA A 381 2.76 20.25 29.19
N LEU A 382 2.66 18.94 28.97
CA LEU A 382 3.38 18.24 27.90
C LEU A 382 2.97 18.69 26.48
N LEU A 383 1.76 19.26 26.30
CA LEU A 383 1.32 19.87 25.05
C LEU A 383 1.95 21.25 24.78
N GLU A 384 2.57 21.89 25.76
CA GLU A 384 3.27 23.17 25.60
C GLU A 384 4.66 22.99 24.97
N GLU A 385 5.10 23.92 24.10
CA GLU A 385 6.47 23.95 23.56
C GLU A 385 7.56 23.87 24.64
N LYS A 386 7.27 24.39 25.83
CA LYS A 386 8.12 24.35 27.03
C LYS A 386 7.24 23.98 28.22
N PRO A 387 7.17 22.68 28.58
CA PRO A 387 6.27 22.21 29.62
C PRO A 387 6.40 22.95 30.95
N GLY A 388 5.26 23.40 31.49
CA GLY A 388 5.18 24.14 32.74
C GLY A 388 5.31 25.67 32.60
N THR A 389 5.26 26.21 31.38
CA THR A 389 5.33 27.67 31.13
C THR A 389 3.99 28.34 31.39
N ARG A 390 2.87 27.71 30.98
CA ARG A 390 1.51 28.22 31.19
C ARG A 390 0.76 27.42 32.24
N THR A 391 0.98 26.11 32.29
CA THR A 391 0.38 25.19 33.26
C THR A 391 1.20 25.15 34.54
N LYS A 392 0.58 25.52 35.67
CA LYS A 392 1.23 25.49 36.99
C LYS A 392 1.41 24.03 37.46
N LEU A 393 2.66 23.58 37.57
CA LEU A 393 3.01 22.26 38.05
C LEU A 393 3.33 22.24 39.56
N SER A 394 3.04 21.11 40.21
CA SER A 394 3.55 20.82 41.56
C SER A 394 5.01 20.40 41.52
N LYS A 395 5.64 20.19 42.69
CA LYS A 395 6.99 19.59 42.77
C LYS A 395 7.01 18.20 42.14
N ASN A 396 6.01 17.36 42.43
CA ASN A 396 5.96 15.99 41.94
C ASN A 396 5.65 15.96 40.45
N ALA A 397 4.72 16.80 39.97
CA ALA A 397 4.42 16.93 38.55
C ALA A 397 5.59 17.49 37.73
N SER A 398 6.39 18.40 38.30
CA SER A 398 7.61 18.91 37.66
C SER A 398 8.69 17.82 37.53
N GLU A 399 8.86 16.99 38.56
CA GLU A 399 9.77 15.83 38.51
C GLU A 399 9.28 14.77 37.51
N GLU A 400 7.97 14.54 37.44
CA GLU A 400 7.35 13.61 36.49
C GLU A 400 7.59 14.07 35.04
N VAL A 401 7.30 15.34 34.73
CA VAL A 401 7.59 15.96 33.42
C VAL A 401 9.09 15.89 33.09
N ARG A 402 9.99 16.13 34.05
CA ARG A 402 11.44 16.02 33.85
C ARG A 402 11.86 14.61 33.41
N ARG A 403 11.28 13.56 33.99
CA ARG A 403 11.57 12.16 33.64
C ARG A 403 10.97 11.77 32.30
N ILE A 404 9.74 12.19 32.01
CA ILE A 404 9.07 12.00 30.72
C ILE A 404 9.89 12.61 29.57
N LEU A 405 10.40 13.84 29.76
CA LEU A 405 11.27 14.50 28.77
C LEU A 405 12.66 13.85 28.67
N ALA A 406 13.19 13.28 29.75
CA ALA A 406 14.45 12.54 29.72
C ALA A 406 14.32 11.18 29.00
N ALA A 407 13.13 10.59 28.98
CA ALA A 407 12.78 9.31 28.36
C ALA A 407 13.75 8.16 28.70
N LYS A 408 14.11 8.05 29.98
CA LYS A 408 15.16 7.16 30.50
C LYS A 408 14.77 6.52 31.81
N ASP A 409 15.29 5.32 32.02
CA ASP A 409 15.19 4.52 33.24
C ASP A 409 13.79 3.91 33.49
N VAL A 410 13.76 2.92 34.39
CA VAL A 410 12.55 2.31 34.94
C VAL A 410 12.52 2.65 36.43
N THR A 411 11.54 3.44 36.87
CA THR A 411 11.48 3.92 38.27
C THR A 411 10.04 4.30 38.68
N ASP A 412 9.83 4.57 39.97
CA ASP A 412 8.50 4.80 40.53
C ASP A 412 8.04 6.24 40.28
N SER A 413 6.83 6.42 39.74
CA SER A 413 6.23 7.75 39.48
C SER A 413 6.15 8.60 40.75
N ALA A 414 6.50 9.88 40.62
CA ALA A 414 6.40 10.86 41.69
C ALA A 414 4.94 11.22 42.04
N VAL A 415 3.98 10.92 41.14
CA VAL A 415 2.55 11.23 41.31
C VAL A 415 1.73 9.98 41.67
N THR A 416 1.86 8.88 40.91
CA THR A 416 1.04 7.68 41.17
C THR A 416 1.67 6.76 42.21
N GLY A 417 3.01 6.73 42.31
CA GLY A 417 3.77 5.75 43.08
C GLY A 417 3.89 4.37 42.39
N ALA A 418 3.38 4.21 41.17
CA ALA A 418 3.54 2.99 40.39
C ALA A 418 4.89 2.99 39.65
N LYS A 419 5.51 1.81 39.50
CA LYS A 419 6.74 1.64 38.73
C LYS A 419 6.44 1.80 37.22
N MET A 420 7.15 2.71 36.56
CA MET A 420 6.92 3.09 35.17
C MET A 420 8.21 2.98 34.35
N ASP A 421 8.08 2.55 33.09
CA ASP A 421 9.17 2.57 32.11
C ASP A 421 9.15 3.90 31.36
N TYR A 422 10.07 4.80 31.71
CA TYR A 422 10.16 6.10 31.07
C TYR A 422 10.78 6.03 29.66
N THR A 423 11.43 4.91 29.27
CA THR A 423 11.95 4.74 27.90
C THR A 423 10.82 4.70 26.86
N SER A 424 9.61 4.29 27.28
CA SER A 424 8.41 4.26 26.44
C SER A 424 7.95 5.66 25.98
N PHE A 425 8.39 6.74 26.65
CA PHE A 425 8.09 8.14 26.31
C PHE A 425 9.04 8.73 25.27
N ARG A 426 10.02 7.98 24.75
CA ARG A 426 10.80 8.37 23.57
C ARG A 426 9.88 8.38 22.34
N PRO A 427 9.65 9.53 21.66
CA PRO A 427 8.93 9.57 20.40
C PRO A 427 9.65 8.72 19.33
N ARG A 428 8.86 8.06 18.50
CA ARG A 428 9.25 7.09 17.44
C ARG A 428 8.06 6.92 16.49
N GLY A 429 8.24 6.45 15.26
CA GLY A 429 7.24 6.61 14.19
C GLY A 429 6.97 8.08 13.86
N HIS A 430 5.82 8.43 13.26
CA HIS A 430 5.49 9.82 12.90
C HIS A 430 5.63 10.84 14.00
N TYR A 431 5.57 10.41 15.25
CA TYR A 431 5.76 11.31 16.38
C TYR A 431 7.12 12.02 16.34
N THR A 432 8.09 11.59 15.51
CA THR A 432 9.34 12.33 15.21
C THR A 432 9.23 13.34 14.06
N ILE A 433 8.23 13.25 13.19
CA ILE A 433 8.08 14.09 11.97
C ILE A 433 7.73 15.54 12.33
N ARG A 434 6.94 15.78 13.40
CA ARG A 434 6.53 17.12 13.83
C ARG A 434 6.65 17.30 15.36
N PRO A 435 7.16 18.44 15.86
CA PRO A 435 7.22 18.74 17.29
C PRO A 435 5.85 18.69 18.00
N GLU A 436 4.75 18.94 17.30
CA GLU A 436 3.38 18.85 17.82
C GLU A 436 3.03 17.39 18.16
N LEU A 437 3.41 16.47 17.28
CA LEU A 437 3.18 15.04 17.44
C LEU A 437 4.08 14.47 18.55
N GLU A 438 5.34 14.91 18.66
CA GLU A 438 6.20 14.61 19.82
C GLU A 438 5.56 14.98 21.17
N ARG A 439 4.90 16.14 21.22
CA ARG A 439 4.23 16.65 22.44
C ARG A 439 2.96 15.85 22.74
N TYR A 440 2.16 15.60 21.72
CA TYR A 440 0.96 14.77 21.82
C TYR A 440 1.30 13.33 22.27
N PHE A 441 2.33 12.72 21.67
CA PHE A 441 2.85 11.41 22.02
C PHE A 441 3.17 11.29 23.51
N ARG A 442 3.93 12.24 24.06
CA ARG A 442 4.29 12.24 25.50
C ARG A 442 3.06 12.44 26.39
N ALA A 443 2.15 13.34 26.01
CA ALA A 443 0.92 13.60 26.75
C ALA A 443 -0.01 12.37 26.79
N MET A 444 -0.22 11.69 25.66
CA MET A 444 -1.01 10.45 25.56
C MET A 444 -0.32 9.25 26.23
N SER A 445 1.00 9.11 26.07
CA SER A 445 1.79 8.08 26.76
C SER A 445 1.64 8.17 28.28
N TRP A 446 1.52 9.39 28.82
CA TRP A 446 1.18 9.61 30.23
C TRP A 446 -0.22 9.08 30.56
N LEU A 447 -1.26 9.44 29.79
CA LEU A 447 -2.64 8.95 30.04
C LEU A 447 -2.76 7.42 30.01
N GLY A 448 -2.01 6.78 29.10
CA GLY A 448 -1.99 5.32 28.91
C GLY A 448 -1.10 4.53 29.87
N SER A 449 -0.25 5.20 30.64
CA SER A 449 0.76 4.57 31.52
C SER A 449 0.71 5.03 32.98
N ALA A 450 0.09 6.18 33.29
CA ALA A 450 -0.07 6.71 34.64
C ALA A 450 -1.12 5.92 35.44
N GLU A 451 -0.72 4.76 35.92
CA GLU A 451 -1.59 3.82 36.61
C GLU A 451 -1.77 4.16 38.09
N LEU A 452 -3.04 4.27 38.52
CA LEU A 452 -3.42 4.18 39.92
C LEU A 452 -3.70 2.71 40.26
N VAL A 453 -2.71 2.08 40.89
CA VAL A 453 -2.84 0.72 41.43
C VAL A 453 -3.83 0.77 42.61
N LEU A 454 -5.04 0.24 42.41
CA LEU A 454 -6.17 0.37 43.35
C LEU A 454 -6.12 -0.62 44.52
N PHE A 455 -5.42 -1.73 44.35
CA PHE A 455 -5.34 -2.83 45.32
C PHE A 455 -3.87 -3.24 45.57
N ALA A 456 -3.59 -3.87 46.70
CA ALA A 456 -2.40 -4.70 46.88
C ALA A 456 -2.61 -6.10 46.26
N ASP A 457 -1.53 -6.87 46.13
CA ASP A 457 -1.53 -8.17 45.44
C ASP A 457 -2.41 -9.22 46.14
N ASP A 458 -2.69 -9.02 47.43
CA ASP A 458 -3.65 -9.82 48.23
C ASP A 458 -5.12 -9.38 48.04
N GLY A 459 -5.37 -8.39 47.19
CA GLY A 459 -6.68 -7.82 46.92
C GLY A 459 -7.16 -6.78 47.95
N THR A 460 -6.31 -6.35 48.89
CA THR A 460 -6.62 -5.27 49.85
C THR A 460 -6.68 -3.91 49.16
N PRO A 461 -7.75 -3.10 49.31
CA PRO A 461 -7.82 -1.76 48.72
C PRO A 461 -6.69 -0.83 49.18
N LYS A 462 -6.26 0.09 48.30
CA LYS A 462 -5.33 1.19 48.59
C LYS A 462 -6.13 2.51 48.66
N PRO A 463 -6.63 2.96 49.83
CA PRO A 463 -7.69 3.97 49.91
C PRO A 463 -7.36 5.29 49.21
N GLY A 464 -6.13 5.79 49.33
CA GLY A 464 -5.71 7.02 48.65
C GLY A 464 -5.69 6.95 47.11
N ASN A 465 -5.46 5.77 46.53
CA ASN A 465 -5.53 5.58 45.08
C ASN A 465 -6.98 5.37 44.61
N VAL A 466 -7.81 4.68 45.40
CA VAL A 466 -9.27 4.58 45.17
C VAL A 466 -9.91 5.97 45.21
N ALA A 467 -9.57 6.79 46.20
CA ALA A 467 -10.05 8.17 46.33
C ALA A 467 -9.60 9.04 45.14
N ALA A 468 -8.34 8.92 44.70
CA ALA A 468 -7.84 9.67 43.56
C ALA A 468 -8.54 9.26 42.24
N ALA A 469 -8.74 7.95 42.02
CA ALA A 469 -9.48 7.44 40.87
C ALA A 469 -10.96 7.90 40.88
N ALA A 470 -11.59 7.92 42.05
CA ALA A 470 -12.96 8.43 42.21
C ALA A 470 -13.05 9.93 41.89
N LEU A 471 -12.17 10.77 42.45
CA LEU A 471 -12.15 12.21 42.20
C LEU A 471 -11.87 12.54 40.72
N VAL A 472 -10.90 11.88 40.09
CA VAL A 472 -10.64 12.02 38.65
C VAL A 472 -11.88 11.62 37.84
N SER A 473 -12.54 10.52 38.21
CA SER A 473 -13.75 10.04 37.52
C SER A 473 -14.93 11.01 37.64
N LEU A 474 -15.14 11.61 38.81
CA LEU A 474 -16.16 12.65 39.00
C LEU A 474 -15.87 13.90 38.17
N VAL A 475 -14.61 14.37 38.14
CA VAL A 475 -14.19 15.50 37.28
C VAL A 475 -14.39 15.19 35.80
N LEU A 476 -14.14 13.95 35.36
CA LEU A 476 -14.45 13.51 33.98
C LEU A 476 -15.96 13.30 33.72
N GLY A 477 -16.80 13.31 34.77
CA GLY A 477 -18.26 13.24 34.69
C GLY A 477 -18.89 14.60 34.42
N GLU A 478 -18.40 15.65 35.08
CA GLU A 478 -18.79 17.05 34.80
C GLU A 478 -18.55 17.49 33.34
N GLN A 479 -17.67 16.78 32.62
CA GLN A 479 -17.39 16.97 31.20
C GLN A 479 -17.62 15.71 30.36
N GLU A 480 -18.61 14.88 30.72
CA GLU A 480 -18.83 13.57 30.09
C GLU A 480 -18.87 13.63 28.56
N GLU A 481 -19.64 14.54 27.96
CA GLU A 481 -19.74 14.68 26.50
C GLU A 481 -18.37 14.97 25.84
N LEU A 482 -17.60 15.88 26.43
CA LEU A 482 -16.30 16.31 25.91
C LEU A 482 -15.22 15.21 26.05
N TRP A 483 -15.28 14.42 27.13
CA TRP A 483 -14.38 13.29 27.33
C TRP A 483 -14.78 12.10 26.43
N ASN A 484 -16.08 11.83 26.28
CA ASN A 484 -16.57 10.77 25.41
C ASN A 484 -16.25 11.04 23.94
N ALA A 485 -16.37 12.28 23.47
CA ALA A 485 -15.99 12.68 22.12
C ALA A 485 -14.48 12.53 21.84
N PHE A 486 -13.64 12.62 22.88
CA PHE A 486 -12.20 12.42 22.78
C PHE A 486 -11.80 10.92 22.75
N GLU A 487 -12.42 10.09 23.59
CA GLU A 487 -12.10 8.63 23.64
C GLU A 487 -12.73 7.82 22.50
N ALA A 488 -13.95 8.18 22.06
CA ALA A 488 -14.71 7.44 21.05
C ALA A 488 -13.95 7.17 19.73
N PRO A 489 -13.23 8.12 19.12
CA PRO A 489 -12.49 7.82 17.89
C PRO A 489 -11.34 6.83 18.10
N ILE A 490 -10.68 6.87 19.26
CA ILE A 490 -9.60 5.93 19.63
C ILE A 490 -10.18 4.51 19.79
N ASP A 491 -11.34 4.40 20.45
CA ASP A 491 -12.08 3.14 20.59
C ASP A 491 -12.52 2.56 19.23
N PHE A 492 -12.92 3.42 18.28
CA PHE A 492 -13.35 2.99 16.94
C PHE A 492 -12.20 2.43 16.09
N LEU A 493 -11.04 3.11 16.09
CA LEU A 493 -9.89 2.71 15.26
C LEU A 493 -9.23 1.44 15.80
N VAL A 494 -8.96 1.39 17.11
CA VAL A 494 -8.09 0.37 17.72
C VAL A 494 -8.91 -0.65 18.51
N GLY A 495 -9.77 -0.19 19.43
CA GLY A 495 -10.64 -1.03 20.24
C GLY A 495 -10.77 -0.56 21.69
N ALA A 496 -11.48 -1.35 22.51
CA ALA A 496 -11.78 -1.00 23.88
C ALA A 496 -10.53 -0.92 24.78
N SER A 497 -10.59 -0.07 25.81
CA SER A 497 -9.51 0.07 26.80
C SER A 497 -9.27 -1.23 27.57
N ASN A 498 -8.00 -1.66 27.62
CA ASN A 498 -7.55 -2.85 28.35
C ASN A 498 -7.74 -2.71 29.88
N THR A 499 -8.05 -1.52 30.40
CA THR A 499 -8.33 -1.27 31.84
C THR A 499 -9.78 -0.85 32.09
N GLY A 500 -10.72 -1.29 31.23
CA GLY A 500 -12.17 -1.10 31.39
C GLY A 500 -12.73 0.27 30.99
N GLY A 501 -11.87 1.27 30.77
CA GLY A 501 -12.26 2.63 30.37
C GLY A 501 -12.94 3.45 31.48
N THR A 502 -12.96 4.78 31.37
CA THR A 502 -13.42 5.64 32.47
C THR A 502 -14.92 5.58 32.74
N ARG A 503 -15.75 5.26 31.74
CA ARG A 503 -17.23 5.29 31.85
C ARG A 503 -17.76 4.52 33.06
N ILE A 504 -17.23 3.33 33.32
CA ILE A 504 -17.66 2.51 34.48
C ILE A 504 -17.22 3.13 35.80
N TYR A 505 -16.00 3.66 35.89
CA TYR A 505 -15.50 4.34 37.08
C TYR A 505 -16.28 5.64 37.39
N ARG A 506 -16.67 6.42 36.36
CA ARG A 506 -17.52 7.60 36.53
C ARG A 506 -18.87 7.25 37.17
N ARG A 507 -19.53 6.21 36.65
CA ARG A 507 -20.80 5.72 37.19
C ARG A 507 -20.64 5.27 38.64
N LEU A 508 -19.67 4.40 38.94
CA LEU A 508 -19.46 3.87 40.30
C LEU A 508 -19.10 4.97 41.30
N ALA A 509 -18.29 5.96 40.90
CA ALA A 509 -17.94 7.09 41.75
C ALA A 509 -19.18 7.95 42.04
N ALA A 510 -19.97 8.31 41.03
CA ALA A 510 -21.20 9.07 41.21
C ALA A 510 -22.23 8.34 42.09
N GLU A 511 -22.41 7.03 41.87
CA GLU A 511 -23.31 6.17 42.65
C GLU A 511 -22.89 5.99 44.12
N ARG A 512 -21.63 6.29 44.49
CA ARG A 512 -21.10 6.08 45.85
C ARG A 512 -20.59 7.35 46.55
N MET A 513 -20.47 8.47 45.84
CA MET A 513 -20.02 9.75 46.38
C MET A 513 -20.91 10.95 46.02
N GLY A 514 -21.91 10.78 45.15
CA GLY A 514 -22.76 11.88 44.68
C GLY A 514 -22.07 12.72 43.60
N THR A 515 -22.44 14.00 43.51
CA THR A 515 -21.82 14.95 42.57
C THR A 515 -20.39 15.33 42.98
N LEU A 516 -19.61 15.93 42.07
CA LEU A 516 -18.26 16.42 42.38
C LEU A 516 -18.24 17.35 43.61
N ALA A 517 -19.27 18.19 43.78
CA ALA A 517 -19.38 19.11 44.90
C ALA A 517 -19.61 18.41 46.26
N GLU A 518 -20.30 17.27 46.27
CA GLU A 518 -20.69 16.53 47.48
C GLU A 518 -19.61 15.52 47.93
N ALA A 519 -18.81 15.01 46.99
CA ALA A 519 -17.89 13.91 47.20
C ALA A 519 -16.77 14.14 48.24
N HIS A 520 -16.48 15.39 48.60
CA HIS A 520 -15.34 15.77 49.46
C HIS A 520 -15.27 15.01 50.80
N ALA A 521 -16.42 14.73 51.43
CA ALA A 521 -16.47 13.92 52.66
C ALA A 521 -16.23 12.42 52.39
N GLY A 522 -16.83 11.87 51.33
CA GLY A 522 -16.66 10.47 50.93
C GLY A 522 -15.24 10.13 50.47
N LEU A 523 -14.50 11.10 49.95
CA LEU A 523 -13.08 10.98 49.58
C LEU A 523 -12.12 10.81 50.78
N ALA A 524 -12.60 11.04 52.00
CA ALA A 524 -11.86 10.85 53.25
C ALA A 524 -12.43 9.74 54.16
N ASP A 525 -13.58 9.15 53.81
CA ASP A 525 -14.22 8.08 54.59
C ASP A 525 -13.76 6.70 54.11
N GLU A 526 -12.99 6.00 54.94
CA GLU A 526 -12.47 4.66 54.63
C GLU A 526 -13.56 3.62 54.34
N LYS A 527 -14.77 3.76 54.91
CA LYS A 527 -15.88 2.82 54.65
C LYS A 527 -16.48 3.07 53.28
N VAL A 528 -16.64 4.34 52.89
CA VAL A 528 -17.11 4.72 51.54
C VAL A 528 -16.10 4.25 50.49
N LEU A 529 -14.80 4.49 50.73
CA LEU A 529 -13.72 4.05 49.85
C LEU A 529 -13.62 2.52 49.77
N SER A 530 -13.81 1.79 50.86
CA SER A 530 -13.80 0.32 50.86
C SER A 530 -15.01 -0.26 50.11
N ALA A 531 -16.20 0.32 50.28
CA ALA A 531 -17.40 -0.09 49.55
C ALA A 531 -17.26 0.16 48.04
N LEU A 532 -16.74 1.34 47.64
CA LEU A 532 -16.42 1.64 46.25
C LEU A 532 -15.37 0.67 45.68
N ALA A 533 -14.33 0.35 46.45
CA ALA A 533 -13.30 -0.59 46.01
C ALA A 533 -13.85 -2.00 45.76
N GLU A 534 -14.71 -2.53 46.63
CA GLU A 534 -15.33 -3.85 46.42
C GLU A 534 -16.28 -3.87 45.22
N GLU A 535 -17.03 -2.80 44.94
CA GLU A 535 -17.89 -2.75 43.76
C GLU A 535 -17.13 -2.43 42.46
N ILE A 536 -15.98 -1.75 42.52
CA ILE A 536 -14.99 -1.71 41.42
C ILE A 536 -14.49 -3.13 41.13
N LYS A 537 -13.98 -3.83 42.15
CA LYS A 537 -13.42 -5.19 42.08
C LYS A 537 -14.42 -6.22 41.52
N LYS A 538 -15.71 -6.00 41.75
CA LYS A 538 -16.82 -6.85 41.26
C LYS A 538 -17.27 -6.54 39.83
N THR A 539 -17.13 -5.29 39.36
CA THR A 539 -17.80 -4.83 38.12
C THR A 539 -16.87 -4.36 37.01
N VAL A 540 -15.65 -3.91 37.35
CA VAL A 540 -14.64 -3.53 36.36
C VAL A 540 -13.80 -4.76 36.03
N PRO A 541 -13.57 -5.10 34.74
CA PRO A 541 -12.64 -6.17 34.39
C PRO A 541 -11.20 -5.76 34.70
N GLY A 542 -10.42 -6.70 35.25
CA GLY A 542 -8.97 -6.58 35.31
C GLY A 542 -8.32 -6.66 33.92
N PRO A 543 -7.07 -6.18 33.76
CA PRO A 543 -6.43 -6.09 32.46
C PRO A 543 -6.09 -7.46 31.86
N LEU A 544 -6.47 -7.67 30.59
CA LEU A 544 -6.22 -8.92 29.86
C LEU A 544 -4.76 -9.01 29.38
N ILE A 545 -4.17 -7.87 29.02
CA ILE A 545 -2.75 -7.73 28.66
C ILE A 545 -2.05 -7.00 29.80
N GLN A 546 -0.92 -7.51 30.29
CA GLN A 546 -0.17 -6.87 31.37
C GLN A 546 1.33 -6.90 31.05
N SER A 547 1.86 -5.71 30.79
CA SER A 547 3.26 -5.45 30.46
C SER A 547 3.77 -4.26 31.27
N THR A 548 3.72 -4.38 32.60
CA THR A 548 4.21 -3.36 33.53
C THR A 548 5.59 -3.75 34.08
N PRO A 549 6.49 -2.79 34.37
CA PRO A 549 7.79 -3.12 34.97
C PRO A 549 7.69 -3.57 36.44
N GLY A 550 6.51 -3.50 37.04
CA GLY A 550 6.18 -4.12 38.33
C GLY A 550 5.99 -5.63 38.25
N GLY A 551 5.74 -6.17 37.06
CA GLY A 551 5.49 -7.59 36.81
C GLY A 551 4.02 -7.92 36.51
N ASP A 552 3.82 -9.11 35.95
CA ASP A 552 2.53 -9.78 35.91
C ASP A 552 2.25 -10.40 37.28
N ASP A 553 1.02 -10.32 37.78
CA ASP A 553 0.64 -10.87 39.10
C ASP A 553 0.60 -12.41 39.16
N GLY A 554 0.91 -13.08 38.04
CA GLY A 554 0.91 -14.54 37.93
C GLY A 554 -0.48 -15.18 37.93
N THR A 555 -1.55 -14.38 37.93
CA THR A 555 -2.93 -14.89 37.90
C THR A 555 -3.18 -15.68 36.61
N LYS A 556 -3.61 -16.93 36.78
CA LYS A 556 -3.96 -17.83 35.66
C LYS A 556 -5.42 -17.70 35.22
N ASP A 557 -6.24 -17.07 36.04
CA ASP A 557 -7.64 -16.78 35.74
C ASP A 557 -7.81 -15.27 35.53
N PHE A 558 -8.13 -14.88 34.30
CA PHE A 558 -8.34 -13.49 33.92
C PHE A 558 -9.55 -12.87 34.63
N ALA A 559 -10.55 -13.67 35.02
CA ALA A 559 -11.70 -13.20 35.80
C ALA A 559 -11.33 -12.86 37.25
N SER A 560 -10.15 -13.27 37.73
CA SER A 560 -9.65 -12.99 39.07
C SER A 560 -8.71 -11.78 39.16
N ARG A 561 -8.37 -11.16 38.02
CA ARG A 561 -7.45 -10.01 37.97
C ARG A 561 -8.04 -8.76 38.62
N LEU A 562 -7.23 -8.09 39.42
CA LEU A 562 -7.61 -6.88 40.14
C LEU A 562 -7.68 -5.67 39.17
N PRO A 563 -8.74 -4.84 39.23
CA PRO A 563 -8.83 -3.65 38.40
C PRO A 563 -7.78 -2.60 38.71
N VAL A 564 -7.29 -1.94 37.65
CA VAL A 564 -6.41 -0.77 37.73
C VAL A 564 -7.04 0.42 37.01
N PHE A 565 -6.79 1.63 37.51
CA PHE A 565 -7.31 2.85 36.89
C PHE A 565 -6.21 3.55 36.09
N ARG A 566 -6.51 3.84 34.81
CA ARG A 566 -5.74 4.73 33.93
C ARG A 566 -6.72 5.70 33.26
N MET A 567 -6.31 6.96 33.07
CA MET A 567 -7.24 8.00 32.59
C MET A 567 -7.67 7.78 31.13
N SER A 568 -6.74 7.40 30.25
CA SER A 568 -7.04 6.83 28.93
C SER A 568 -6.19 5.58 28.76
N GLY A 569 -6.63 4.47 29.36
CA GLY A 569 -5.88 3.22 29.33
C GLY A 569 -5.73 2.69 27.90
N LYS A 570 -4.52 2.24 27.55
CA LYS A 570 -4.19 1.67 26.24
C LYS A 570 -5.18 0.57 25.82
N ARG A 571 -5.38 0.43 24.52
CA ARG A 571 -6.43 -0.40 23.92
C ARG A 571 -6.00 -1.85 23.77
N PHE A 572 -6.94 -2.76 24.01
CA PHE A 572 -6.72 -4.19 23.83
C PHE A 572 -6.53 -4.49 22.33
N THR A 573 -5.53 -5.32 22.00
CA THR A 573 -5.31 -5.83 20.63
C THR A 573 -5.09 -7.34 20.65
N PRO A 574 -5.68 -8.10 19.71
CA PRO A 574 -5.71 -9.56 19.77
C PRO A 574 -4.34 -10.23 19.64
N ASP A 575 -3.44 -9.66 18.86
CA ASP A 575 -2.07 -10.13 18.69
C ASP A 575 -1.20 -9.82 19.92
N ALA A 576 -1.37 -8.67 20.57
CA ALA A 576 -0.72 -8.39 21.85
C ALA A 576 -1.21 -9.34 22.96
N TYR A 577 -2.49 -9.73 22.93
CA TYR A 577 -3.01 -10.79 23.80
C TYR A 577 -2.40 -12.16 23.48
N VAL A 578 -2.28 -12.55 22.20
CA VAL A 578 -1.56 -13.78 21.80
C VAL A 578 -0.12 -13.79 22.32
N MET A 579 0.62 -12.68 22.13
CA MET A 579 1.99 -12.55 22.64
C MET A 579 2.04 -12.66 24.16
N ASN A 580 1.19 -11.91 24.88
CA ASN A 580 1.08 -11.93 26.34
C ASN A 580 0.82 -13.34 26.86
N MET A 581 -0.11 -14.07 26.24
CA MET A 581 -0.48 -15.45 26.60
C MET A 581 0.59 -16.50 26.30
N LEU A 582 1.61 -16.16 25.51
CA LEU A 582 2.74 -17.03 25.16
C LEU A 582 4.06 -16.59 25.80
N THR A 583 4.02 -15.63 26.74
CA THR A 583 5.17 -15.27 27.57
C THR A 583 4.98 -15.65 29.04
N SER A 584 6.07 -15.61 29.81
CA SER A 584 6.06 -15.80 31.25
C SER A 584 5.31 -14.66 31.96
N PRO A 585 4.68 -14.93 33.12
CA PRO A 585 4.64 -16.20 33.87
C PRO A 585 3.61 -17.22 33.33
N ARG A 586 2.82 -16.85 32.31
CA ARG A 586 1.68 -17.66 31.84
C ARG A 586 2.12 -18.93 31.11
N VAL A 587 3.31 -18.91 30.48
CA VAL A 587 4.06 -20.11 30.06
C VAL A 587 5.50 -20.09 30.60
N GLY A 588 6.15 -21.25 30.61
CA GLY A 588 7.51 -21.45 31.14
C GLY A 588 7.54 -21.75 32.64
N THR A 589 8.71 -21.59 33.24
CA THR A 589 8.95 -21.65 34.70
C THR A 589 10.09 -20.70 35.05
N ASP A 590 10.27 -20.33 36.32
CA ASP A 590 11.37 -19.44 36.74
C ASP A 590 12.77 -19.97 36.33
N ALA A 591 12.95 -21.29 36.30
CA ALA A 591 14.19 -21.94 35.84
C ALA A 591 14.31 -22.11 34.31
N ASN A 592 13.27 -21.79 33.54
CA ASN A 592 13.23 -21.83 32.07
C ASN A 592 12.11 -20.88 31.56
N PRO A 593 12.29 -19.56 31.67
CA PRO A 593 11.27 -18.58 31.35
C PRO A 593 11.23 -18.26 29.86
N ARG A 594 10.12 -17.67 29.39
CA ARG A 594 9.94 -17.13 28.04
C ARG A 594 9.45 -15.69 28.14
N ASN A 595 10.37 -14.77 28.43
CA ASN A 595 10.02 -13.37 28.71
C ASN A 595 9.74 -12.52 27.45
N LEU A 596 10.16 -12.98 26.27
CA LEU A 596 9.82 -12.36 24.99
C LEU A 596 8.99 -13.33 24.13
N PRO A 597 8.02 -12.82 23.35
CA PRO A 597 7.35 -13.59 22.31
C PRO A 597 8.26 -13.70 21.09
N GLU A 598 7.73 -14.26 19.99
CA GLU A 598 8.31 -14.20 18.66
C GLU A 598 7.20 -13.81 17.68
N GLY A 599 7.49 -13.11 16.58
CA GLY A 599 6.47 -12.75 15.58
C GLY A 599 5.78 -13.99 14.98
N THR A 600 6.49 -15.13 14.96
CA THR A 600 5.93 -16.43 14.59
C THR A 600 4.83 -16.94 15.51
N ASP A 601 4.73 -16.47 16.76
CA ASP A 601 3.62 -16.82 17.66
C ASP A 601 2.28 -16.31 17.12
N VAL A 602 2.24 -15.02 16.75
CA VAL A 602 1.07 -14.33 16.21
C VAL A 602 0.68 -14.95 14.87
N MET A 603 1.65 -15.12 13.97
CA MET A 603 1.42 -15.72 12.66
C MET A 603 0.96 -17.20 12.77
N ALA A 604 1.47 -17.95 13.75
CA ALA A 604 1.01 -19.31 14.02
C ALA A 604 -0.40 -19.34 14.59
N ALA A 605 -0.78 -18.39 15.45
CA ALA A 605 -2.15 -18.26 15.96
C ALA A 605 -3.14 -17.90 14.84
N LEU A 606 -2.76 -16.98 13.94
CA LEU A 606 -3.54 -16.58 12.76
C LEU A 606 -3.67 -17.67 11.69
N GLY A 607 -2.93 -18.78 11.79
CA GLY A 607 -3.09 -19.96 10.93
C GLY A 607 -1.97 -20.21 9.91
N SER A 608 -0.90 -19.43 9.92
CA SER A 608 0.24 -19.61 9.00
C SER A 608 0.88 -21.00 9.15
N LYS A 609 0.77 -21.84 8.11
CA LYS A 609 1.36 -23.19 8.10
C LYS A 609 2.88 -23.15 8.34
N ALA A 610 3.56 -22.16 7.76
CA ALA A 610 4.99 -21.91 7.95
C ALA A 610 5.33 -21.55 9.41
N ALA A 611 4.62 -20.57 9.99
CA ALA A 611 4.87 -20.15 11.37
C ALA A 611 4.55 -21.25 12.39
N VAL A 612 3.54 -22.11 12.15
CA VAL A 612 3.23 -23.24 13.04
C VAL A 612 4.40 -24.22 13.17
N GLY A 613 5.16 -24.45 12.09
CA GLY A 613 6.37 -25.27 12.13
C GLY A 613 7.49 -24.63 12.95
N LEU A 614 7.66 -23.30 12.85
CA LEU A 614 8.66 -22.55 13.61
C LEU A 614 8.30 -22.45 15.10
N ALA A 615 7.05 -22.08 15.40
CA ALA A 615 6.49 -22.00 16.74
C ALA A 615 6.66 -23.31 17.53
N ALA A 616 6.59 -24.47 16.85
CA ALA A 616 6.76 -25.78 17.48
C ALA A 616 8.12 -25.98 18.17
N LYS A 617 9.16 -25.20 17.84
CA LYS A 617 10.45 -25.22 18.58
C LYS A 617 10.27 -24.85 20.06
N ASN A 618 9.27 -24.01 20.37
CA ASN A 618 8.95 -23.54 21.71
C ASN A 618 8.12 -24.56 22.52
N ASN A 619 7.76 -25.73 21.96
CA ASN A 619 7.01 -26.76 22.67
C ASN A 619 7.73 -27.34 23.90
N GLY A 620 9.06 -27.15 24.02
CA GLY A 620 9.81 -27.46 25.24
C GLY A 620 9.55 -26.49 26.41
N VAL A 621 8.96 -25.32 26.13
CA VAL A 621 8.52 -24.36 27.15
C VAL A 621 7.20 -24.83 27.75
N LYS A 622 7.17 -25.00 29.08
CA LYS A 622 6.02 -25.54 29.80
C LYS A 622 4.74 -24.75 29.50
N GLY A 623 3.71 -25.44 29.00
CA GLY A 623 2.39 -24.88 28.70
C GLY A 623 2.25 -24.21 27.32
N TYR A 624 3.34 -23.93 26.61
CA TYR A 624 3.31 -23.19 25.33
C TYR A 624 2.42 -23.88 24.27
N ALA A 625 2.60 -25.18 24.05
CA ALA A 625 1.86 -25.92 23.02
C ALA A 625 0.33 -25.92 23.27
N GLU A 626 -0.10 -25.99 24.54
CA GLU A 626 -1.51 -25.93 24.92
C GLU A 626 -2.07 -24.52 24.81
N ALA A 627 -1.29 -23.51 25.21
CA ALA A 627 -1.66 -22.10 25.08
C ALA A 627 -1.85 -21.71 23.61
N LEU A 628 -0.89 -22.01 22.73
CA LEU A 628 -0.99 -21.72 21.30
C LEU A 628 -2.18 -22.43 20.64
N LYS A 629 -2.52 -23.65 21.07
CA LYS A 629 -3.72 -24.36 20.61
C LYS A 629 -5.01 -23.63 21.02
N LYS A 630 -5.11 -23.16 22.26
CA LYS A 630 -6.27 -22.38 22.75
C LYS A 630 -6.40 -21.04 22.01
N LEU A 631 -5.28 -20.35 21.81
CA LEU A 631 -5.23 -19.05 21.12
C LEU A 631 -5.68 -19.13 19.67
N LYS A 632 -5.35 -20.21 18.95
CA LYS A 632 -5.88 -20.48 17.60
C LYS A 632 -7.41 -20.59 17.55
N THR A 633 -8.04 -21.18 18.57
CA THR A 633 -9.51 -21.23 18.65
C THR A 633 -10.05 -19.85 18.99
N TRP A 634 -9.51 -19.21 20.04
CA TRP A 634 -9.95 -17.90 20.50
C TRP A 634 -9.87 -16.81 19.43
N ILE A 635 -8.76 -16.74 18.67
CA ILE A 635 -8.58 -15.67 17.67
C ILE A 635 -9.54 -15.81 16.49
N ASN A 636 -9.87 -17.05 16.09
CA ASN A 636 -10.87 -17.30 15.04
C ASN A 636 -12.28 -16.87 15.46
N GLU A 637 -12.63 -17.06 16.74
CA GLU A 637 -13.91 -16.63 17.30
C GLU A 637 -13.96 -15.10 17.45
N HIS A 638 -12.88 -14.50 17.97
CA HIS A 638 -12.78 -13.06 18.23
C HIS A 638 -12.79 -12.21 16.94
N LEU A 639 -12.03 -12.60 15.90
CA LEU A 639 -12.05 -11.93 14.58
C LEU A 639 -13.38 -12.15 13.80
N GLY A 640 -14.25 -13.02 14.31
CA GLY A 640 -15.61 -13.18 13.84
C GLY A 640 -16.60 -12.14 14.38
N GLY A 641 -16.26 -11.46 15.48
CA GLY A 641 -17.15 -10.50 16.17
C GLY A 641 -16.60 -9.07 16.33
N GLU A 642 -15.29 -8.86 16.21
CA GLU A 642 -14.68 -7.52 16.29
C GLU A 642 -14.59 -6.82 14.93
N GLU A 643 -15.02 -5.57 14.86
CA GLU A 643 -15.07 -4.76 13.63
C GLU A 643 -14.28 -3.44 13.73
N THR A 644 -13.26 -3.35 14.58
CA THR A 644 -12.37 -2.17 14.58
C THR A 644 -11.51 -2.17 13.31
N VAL A 645 -10.97 -1.01 12.93
CA VAL A 645 -10.07 -0.94 11.76
C VAL A 645 -8.86 -1.86 11.98
N TYR A 646 -8.35 -1.89 13.21
CA TYR A 646 -7.29 -2.80 13.65
C TYR A 646 -7.66 -4.28 13.52
N SER A 647 -8.83 -4.72 14.03
CA SER A 647 -9.24 -6.14 13.98
C SER A 647 -9.46 -6.61 12.54
N LEU A 648 -9.99 -5.75 11.67
CA LEU A 648 -10.23 -6.04 10.26
C LEU A 648 -8.91 -6.16 9.47
N TRP A 649 -7.88 -5.39 9.82
CA TRP A 649 -6.54 -5.55 9.23
C TRP A 649 -5.89 -6.88 9.68
N ILE A 650 -5.95 -7.24 10.97
CA ILE A 650 -5.52 -8.57 11.46
C ILE A 650 -6.30 -9.71 10.76
N LYS A 651 -7.59 -9.51 10.49
CA LYS A 651 -8.45 -10.46 9.76
C LYS A 651 -8.01 -10.66 8.32
N ALA A 652 -7.46 -9.64 7.64
CA ALA A 652 -6.86 -9.81 6.33
C ALA A 652 -5.65 -10.76 6.36
N PHE A 653 -4.85 -10.74 7.43
CA PHE A 653 -3.76 -11.71 7.62
C PHE A 653 -4.30 -13.12 7.87
N HIS A 654 -5.34 -13.27 8.70
CA HIS A 654 -5.99 -14.56 8.94
C HIS A 654 -6.53 -15.18 7.66
N GLU A 655 -7.32 -14.43 6.89
CA GLU A 655 -7.86 -14.88 5.61
C GLU A 655 -6.74 -15.16 4.59
N GLY A 656 -5.69 -14.35 4.57
CA GLY A 656 -4.51 -14.53 3.73
C GLY A 656 -3.63 -15.74 4.09
N PHE A 657 -3.74 -16.33 5.29
CA PHE A 657 -3.11 -17.63 5.56
C PHE A 657 -3.96 -18.83 5.11
N ARG A 658 -5.19 -18.61 4.67
CA ARG A 658 -6.04 -19.67 4.13
C ARG A 658 -5.58 -20.08 2.74
N ASP A 659 -6.01 -21.28 2.36
CA ASP A 659 -5.83 -21.78 1.01
C ASP A 659 -6.85 -21.09 0.09
N SER A 660 -6.39 -20.46 -1.00
CA SER A 660 -7.27 -19.93 -2.03
C SER A 660 -7.75 -21.02 -2.98
N GLY A 661 -7.05 -22.16 -3.05
CA GLY A 661 -7.30 -23.23 -4.02
C GLY A 661 -6.62 -23.02 -5.37
N SER A 662 -5.73 -22.02 -5.50
CA SER A 662 -4.99 -21.77 -6.75
C SER A 662 -4.18 -22.99 -7.19
N ASP A 663 -4.30 -23.33 -8.48
CA ASP A 663 -3.62 -24.48 -9.07
C ASP A 663 -2.16 -24.16 -9.45
N GLN A 664 -1.74 -22.89 -9.44
CA GLN A 664 -0.44 -22.47 -9.92
C GLN A 664 0.72 -23.19 -9.20
N PHE A 665 1.76 -23.55 -9.95
CA PHE A 665 2.90 -24.29 -9.38
C PHE A 665 3.59 -23.54 -8.24
N PHE A 666 3.77 -22.22 -8.40
CA PHE A 666 4.37 -21.39 -7.35
C PHE A 666 3.53 -21.41 -6.07
N TYR A 667 2.20 -21.30 -6.18
CA TYR A 667 1.29 -21.25 -5.04
C TYR A 667 1.28 -22.54 -4.22
N ARG A 668 1.31 -23.69 -4.93
CA ARG A 668 1.38 -25.02 -4.32
C ARG A 668 2.77 -25.37 -3.76
N SER A 669 3.80 -24.59 -4.08
CA SER A 669 5.13 -24.78 -3.49
C SER A 669 5.12 -24.48 -1.99
N PRO A 670 5.74 -25.33 -1.13
CA PRO A 670 5.94 -24.99 0.28
C PRO A 670 6.63 -23.64 0.49
N ALA A 671 7.48 -23.21 -0.45
CA ALA A 671 8.16 -21.92 -0.36
C ALA A 671 7.22 -20.71 -0.43
N TRP A 672 6.03 -20.84 -1.01
CA TRP A 672 5.03 -19.76 -1.03
C TRP A 672 4.46 -19.46 0.37
N GLN A 673 4.49 -20.44 1.28
CA GLN A 673 4.12 -20.21 2.68
C GLN A 673 5.15 -19.30 3.39
N TRP A 674 6.42 -19.31 2.98
CA TRP A 674 7.42 -18.33 3.45
C TRP A 674 7.19 -16.94 2.85
N LYS A 675 6.71 -16.84 1.59
CA LYS A 675 6.33 -15.55 0.98
C LYS A 675 5.18 -14.94 1.78
N LYS A 676 4.09 -15.69 1.97
CA LYS A 676 2.94 -15.26 2.78
C LYS A 676 3.37 -14.88 4.20
N LEU A 677 4.23 -15.67 4.85
CA LEU A 677 4.75 -15.32 6.17
C LEU A 677 5.52 -13.99 6.16
N SER A 678 6.37 -13.73 5.16
CA SER A 678 7.07 -12.44 5.00
C SER A 678 6.09 -11.28 4.77
N THR A 679 5.14 -11.42 3.85
CA THR A 679 4.15 -10.38 3.52
C THR A 679 3.35 -9.99 4.76
N PHE A 680 2.73 -10.96 5.46
CA PHE A 680 1.90 -10.64 6.62
C PHE A 680 2.69 -10.30 7.88
N SER A 681 3.96 -10.72 8.02
CA SER A 681 4.81 -10.25 9.13
C SER A 681 5.29 -8.82 8.91
N ALA A 682 5.62 -8.45 7.68
CA ALA A 682 5.90 -7.05 7.35
C ALA A 682 4.64 -6.20 7.46
N SER A 683 3.49 -6.62 6.91
CA SER A 683 2.23 -5.88 7.10
C SER A 683 1.77 -5.82 8.57
N TRP A 684 2.23 -6.73 9.41
CA TRP A 684 2.06 -6.63 10.86
C TRP A 684 3.03 -5.64 11.49
N ALA A 685 4.30 -5.58 11.08
CA ALA A 685 5.23 -4.51 11.49
C ALA A 685 4.72 -3.11 11.07
N GLU A 686 4.15 -3.03 9.88
CA GLU A 686 3.38 -1.93 9.30
C GLU A 686 2.06 -1.64 10.03
N LEU A 687 1.51 -2.61 10.74
CA LEU A 687 0.45 -2.46 11.73
C LEU A 687 1.05 -2.24 13.14
N LYS A 688 2.35 -1.92 13.30
CA LYS A 688 3.03 -1.78 14.62
C LYS A 688 3.76 -0.48 15.05
N HIS A 689 3.88 0.61 14.29
CA HIS A 689 4.51 1.91 14.72
C HIS A 689 3.81 3.33 14.73
N ASP A 690 2.54 3.58 14.31
CA ASP A 690 1.68 4.74 14.75
C ASP A 690 0.79 4.48 16.00
N THR A 691 -0.12 3.51 15.95
CA THR A 691 -1.02 3.08 17.03
C THR A 691 -0.27 2.45 18.20
N VAL A 692 1.08 2.43 18.17
CA VAL A 692 2.02 2.31 19.31
C VAL A 692 1.83 3.41 20.37
N LEU A 693 1.01 4.42 20.10
CA LEU A 693 0.50 5.33 21.14
C LEU A 693 -0.76 4.81 21.85
N TYR A 694 -1.69 4.19 21.11
CA TYR A 694 -3.04 3.87 21.59
C TYR A 694 -3.24 2.43 22.02
N ALA A 695 -2.76 1.46 21.22
CA ALA A 695 -2.79 0.05 21.55
C ALA A 695 -1.95 -0.22 22.80
N GLU A 696 -2.16 -1.35 23.45
CA GLU A 696 -1.18 -1.87 24.40
C GLU A 696 0.07 -2.33 23.62
N GLN A 697 1.23 -1.87 24.09
CA GLN A 697 1.92 -0.84 23.30
C GLN A 697 2.67 -1.29 22.03
N SER A 698 1.94 -1.43 20.91
CA SER A 698 2.48 -1.54 19.55
C SER A 698 1.36 -1.43 18.48
N GLY A 699 1.52 -0.63 17.42
CA GLY A 699 0.48 -0.34 16.40
C GLY A 699 0.89 0.62 15.23
N ALA A 700 0.43 0.49 13.94
CA ALA A 700 0.69 0.95 12.50
C ALA A 700 1.85 1.82 11.82
N GLU A 701 1.57 2.76 10.91
CA GLU A 701 2.42 3.70 10.08
C GLU A 701 3.54 3.34 9.03
N MET A 702 3.77 4.04 7.87
CA MET A 702 2.94 4.28 6.62
C MET A 702 3.32 5.45 5.61
N GLY A 703 2.74 5.46 4.36
CA GLY A 703 2.32 6.62 3.48
C GLY A 703 2.95 6.98 2.07
N ASP A 704 2.11 7.26 1.02
CA ASP A 704 2.30 7.63 -0.45
C ASP A 704 2.47 6.48 -1.54
N GLY A 705 2.27 6.42 -2.90
CA GLY A 705 1.76 7.18 -4.13
C GLY A 705 1.82 6.25 -5.40
N GLY A 706 2.07 6.49 -6.73
CA GLY A 706 2.36 7.59 -7.74
C GLY A 706 2.05 7.23 -9.27
N ASP A 707 1.29 8.01 -10.10
CA ASP A 707 0.74 7.64 -11.47
C ASP A 707 1.45 8.13 -12.79
N THR A 708 1.26 7.46 -13.96
CA THR A 708 1.77 7.92 -15.31
C THR A 708 1.11 7.32 -16.60
N GLU A 709 1.15 8.03 -17.75
CA GLU A 709 0.61 7.60 -19.08
C GLU A 709 1.58 6.72 -19.94
N ALA A 710 1.56 6.81 -21.28
CA ALA A 710 2.00 5.75 -22.21
C ALA A 710 3.18 6.13 -23.15
N GLY A 711 3.79 5.11 -23.79
CA GLY A 711 5.04 5.20 -24.56
C GLY A 711 4.97 4.94 -26.09
N PRO A 712 6.13 4.73 -26.75
CA PRO A 712 6.25 4.52 -28.21
C PRO A 712 5.71 3.16 -28.72
N PHE A 713 5.97 2.85 -30.00
CA PHE A 713 5.44 1.72 -30.80
C PHE A 713 5.28 0.43 -29.97
N ALA A 714 4.04 0.16 -29.56
CA ALA A 714 3.78 -0.80 -28.50
C ALA A 714 4.00 -2.27 -28.94
N PRO A 715 4.72 -3.07 -28.13
CA PRO A 715 4.64 -4.53 -28.14
C PRO A 715 3.23 -4.99 -27.73
N PRO A 716 2.92 -6.29 -27.87
CA PRO A 716 1.63 -6.83 -27.44
C PRO A 716 1.37 -6.50 -25.97
N GLN A 717 0.14 -6.12 -25.63
CA GLN A 717 -0.27 -5.80 -24.25
C GLN A 717 0.16 -6.94 -23.31
N PRO A 718 1.11 -6.69 -22.38
CA PRO A 718 1.63 -7.72 -21.51
C PRO A 718 0.52 -8.36 -20.68
N LYS A 719 0.58 -9.68 -20.55
CA LYS A 719 -0.37 -10.41 -19.70
C LYS A 719 0.18 -10.43 -18.28
N GLY A 720 -0.25 -9.48 -17.46
CA GLY A 720 0.03 -9.54 -16.03
C GLY A 720 -0.71 -10.69 -15.33
N TYR A 721 -0.64 -10.71 -14.00
CA TYR A 721 -1.38 -11.63 -13.13
C TYR A 721 -1.56 -10.98 -11.75
N VAL A 722 -2.67 -11.23 -11.07
CA VAL A 722 -2.86 -10.79 -9.68
C VAL A 722 -2.49 -11.94 -8.73
N GLU A 723 -1.91 -11.64 -7.57
CA GLU A 723 -1.65 -12.67 -6.58
C GLU A 723 -2.97 -13.40 -6.22
N PRO A 724 -3.05 -14.74 -6.32
CA PRO A 724 -4.32 -15.45 -6.30
C PRO A 724 -4.83 -15.63 -4.86
N ASP A 725 -5.19 -14.51 -4.24
CA ASP A 725 -5.68 -14.40 -2.87
C ASP A 725 -6.85 -13.41 -2.75
N PRO A 726 -8.01 -13.73 -3.38
CA PRO A 726 -9.20 -12.87 -3.31
C PRO A 726 -9.71 -12.66 -1.87
N ARG A 727 -9.39 -13.57 -0.94
CA ARG A 727 -9.80 -13.47 0.47
C ARG A 727 -9.09 -12.32 1.19
N THR A 728 -7.79 -12.16 0.94
CA THR A 728 -7.01 -11.04 1.50
C THR A 728 -7.55 -9.69 1.01
N PHE A 729 -7.82 -9.56 -0.29
CA PHE A 729 -8.37 -8.31 -0.86
C PHE A 729 -9.76 -7.97 -0.32
N ASP A 730 -10.65 -8.95 -0.15
CA ASP A 730 -12.01 -8.74 0.39
C ASP A 730 -12.00 -8.40 1.90
N ALA A 731 -11.11 -9.03 2.67
CA ALA A 731 -10.91 -8.71 4.08
C ALA A 731 -10.30 -7.30 4.28
N LEU A 732 -9.34 -6.91 3.44
CA LEU A 732 -8.75 -5.57 3.46
C LEU A 732 -9.75 -4.49 3.00
N LEU A 733 -10.59 -4.80 2.01
CA LEU A 733 -11.72 -3.94 1.60
C LEU A 733 -12.70 -3.67 2.75
N SER A 734 -12.88 -4.64 3.66
CA SER A 734 -13.68 -4.45 4.87
C SER A 734 -13.03 -3.43 5.82
N ALA A 735 -11.70 -3.46 5.98
CA ALA A 735 -10.95 -2.48 6.79
C ALA A 735 -11.02 -1.06 6.19
N VAL A 736 -10.85 -0.93 4.87
CA VAL A 736 -11.02 0.33 4.12
C VAL A 736 -12.44 0.89 4.29
N THR A 737 -13.46 0.04 4.18
CA THR A 737 -14.86 0.43 4.38
C THR A 737 -15.12 0.92 5.80
N ARG A 738 -14.56 0.25 6.82
CA ARG A 738 -14.66 0.67 8.22
C ARG A 738 -13.96 2.00 8.47
N LEU A 739 -12.77 2.20 7.89
CA LEU A 739 -12.04 3.46 7.99
C LEU A 739 -12.79 4.61 7.29
N LYS A 740 -13.46 4.37 6.16
CA LYS A 740 -14.32 5.38 5.54
C LYS A 740 -15.49 5.81 6.44
N ALA A 741 -16.08 4.87 7.19
CA ALA A 741 -17.13 5.18 8.16
C ALA A 741 -16.60 6.06 9.32
N PHE A 742 -15.37 5.83 9.79
CA PHE A 742 -14.72 6.68 10.79
C PHE A 742 -14.64 8.16 10.34
N ILE A 743 -14.23 8.41 9.10
CA ILE A 743 -14.15 9.78 8.54
C ILE A 743 -15.51 10.48 8.59
N ALA A 744 -16.57 9.78 8.19
CA ALA A 744 -17.92 10.31 8.17
C ALA A 744 -18.51 10.55 9.57
N GLU A 745 -18.11 9.76 10.58
CA GLU A 745 -18.60 9.88 11.96
C GLU A 745 -17.87 10.98 12.75
N PHE A 746 -16.55 11.13 12.57
CA PHE A 746 -15.72 12.03 13.38
C PHE A 746 -15.31 13.35 12.69
N GLY A 747 -15.65 13.53 11.40
CA GLY A 747 -15.58 14.83 10.73
C GLY A 747 -14.16 15.34 10.44
N MET A 748 -13.41 14.61 9.62
CA MET A 748 -12.04 14.97 9.21
C MET A 748 -11.92 15.61 7.82
N GLU A 749 -13.06 15.85 7.17
CA GLU A 749 -13.11 16.44 5.83
C GLU A 749 -12.81 17.95 5.92
N PRO A 750 -11.93 18.50 5.04
CA PRO A 750 -11.65 19.92 5.01
C PRO A 750 -12.90 20.72 4.63
N GLU A 751 -13.05 21.93 5.17
CA GLU A 751 -13.98 22.92 4.60
C GLU A 751 -13.49 23.34 3.19
N ASP A 752 -14.38 23.89 2.34
CA ASP A 752 -14.05 24.24 0.95
C ASP A 752 -12.82 25.18 0.82
N GLU A 753 -12.58 26.05 1.81
CA GLU A 753 -11.40 26.95 1.87
C GLU A 753 -10.10 26.26 2.36
N GLU A 754 -10.20 25.06 2.92
CA GLU A 754 -9.07 24.24 3.38
C GLU A 754 -8.70 23.14 2.37
N PHE A 755 -9.61 22.72 1.50
CA PHE A 755 -9.32 21.77 0.40
C PHE A 755 -8.14 22.22 -0.48
N GLU A 756 -8.04 23.51 -0.82
CA GLU A 756 -6.89 24.06 -1.59
C GLU A 756 -5.54 23.97 -0.84
N LYS A 757 -5.55 23.73 0.48
CA LYS A 757 -4.36 23.63 1.34
C LYS A 757 -4.05 22.20 1.79
N GLU A 758 -5.08 21.38 1.95
CA GLU A 758 -5.02 20.02 2.52
C GLU A 758 -5.22 18.92 1.47
N GLY A 759 -5.41 19.27 0.20
CA GLY A 759 -5.45 18.34 -0.91
C GLY A 759 -6.70 17.44 -0.95
N ILE A 760 -6.56 16.29 -1.61
CA ILE A 760 -7.67 15.34 -1.82
C ILE A 760 -8.10 14.73 -0.48
N PRO A 761 -9.40 14.78 -0.12
CA PRO A 761 -9.90 14.25 1.14
C PRO A 761 -9.70 12.75 1.31
N TYR A 762 -9.57 12.33 2.58
CA TYR A 762 -9.38 10.91 2.92
C TYR A 762 -10.58 10.04 2.58
N ALA A 763 -11.81 10.58 2.58
CA ALA A 763 -12.98 9.86 2.07
C ALA A 763 -12.81 9.42 0.61
N SER A 764 -12.37 10.32 -0.28
CA SER A 764 -12.17 10.03 -1.71
C SER A 764 -10.99 9.09 -1.95
N ARG A 765 -9.92 9.19 -1.16
CA ARG A 765 -8.80 8.25 -1.24
C ARG A 765 -9.22 6.83 -0.87
N LEU A 766 -10.03 6.67 0.17
CA LEU A 766 -10.56 5.36 0.56
C LEU A 766 -11.60 4.83 -0.43
N GLU A 767 -12.32 5.69 -1.15
CA GLU A 767 -13.15 5.27 -2.29
C GLU A 767 -12.31 4.66 -3.40
N THR A 768 -11.27 5.37 -3.87
CA THR A 768 -10.36 4.84 -4.88
C THR A 768 -9.66 3.56 -4.41
N LEU A 769 -9.15 3.49 -3.18
CA LEU A 769 -8.54 2.26 -2.66
C LEU A 769 -9.53 1.09 -2.59
N ALA A 770 -10.81 1.34 -2.26
CA ALA A 770 -11.87 0.33 -2.28
C ALA A 770 -12.18 -0.17 -3.70
N GLU A 771 -12.15 0.71 -4.70
CA GLU A 771 -12.29 0.35 -6.12
C GLU A 771 -11.12 -0.53 -6.59
N LEU A 772 -9.87 -0.15 -6.26
CA LEU A 772 -8.68 -0.94 -6.61
C LEU A 772 -8.72 -2.33 -5.97
N LEU A 773 -9.10 -2.43 -4.69
CA LEU A 773 -9.25 -3.70 -3.98
C LEU A 773 -10.34 -4.58 -4.58
N THR A 774 -11.46 -3.97 -5.00
CA THR A 774 -12.56 -4.66 -5.70
C THR A 774 -12.08 -5.26 -7.02
N ILE A 775 -11.35 -4.47 -7.83
CA ILE A 775 -10.76 -4.90 -9.09
C ILE A 775 -9.78 -6.08 -8.87
N ALA A 776 -8.86 -5.96 -7.91
CA ALA A 776 -7.89 -7.01 -7.61
C ALA A 776 -8.54 -8.30 -7.11
N ARG A 777 -9.52 -8.19 -6.19
CA ARG A 777 -10.31 -9.33 -5.70
C ARG A 777 -10.98 -10.08 -6.84
N ASP A 778 -11.67 -9.36 -7.73
CA ASP A 778 -12.48 -9.97 -8.78
C ASP A 778 -11.61 -10.63 -9.86
N ILE A 779 -10.43 -10.06 -10.17
CA ILE A 779 -9.44 -10.67 -11.06
C ILE A 779 -8.81 -11.92 -10.40
N ALA A 780 -8.34 -11.81 -9.16
CA ALA A 780 -7.75 -12.92 -8.42
C ALA A 780 -8.75 -14.08 -8.23
N ALA A 781 -10.04 -13.79 -8.10
CA ALA A 781 -11.12 -14.79 -8.05
C ALA A 781 -11.30 -15.50 -9.41
N LYS A 782 -11.28 -14.77 -10.54
CA LYS A 782 -11.30 -15.36 -11.90
C LYS A 782 -10.09 -16.27 -12.12
N GLU A 783 -8.89 -15.78 -11.79
CA GLU A 783 -7.62 -16.50 -11.95
C GLU A 783 -7.59 -17.78 -11.10
N THR A 784 -8.02 -17.70 -9.84
CA THR A 784 -8.12 -18.85 -8.93
C THR A 784 -9.17 -19.86 -9.38
N GLY A 785 -10.30 -19.38 -9.92
CA GLY A 785 -11.39 -20.21 -10.45
C GLY A 785 -11.15 -20.77 -11.85
N GLY A 786 -9.99 -20.54 -12.47
CA GLY A 786 -9.69 -20.97 -13.85
C GLY A 786 -10.57 -20.32 -14.92
N THR A 787 -11.17 -19.17 -14.62
CA THR A 787 -12.03 -18.42 -15.54
C THR A 787 -11.16 -17.58 -16.48
N LEU A 788 -11.53 -17.52 -17.77
CA LEU A 788 -10.76 -16.78 -18.76
C LEU A 788 -10.79 -15.27 -18.49
N LEU A 789 -9.62 -14.64 -18.50
CA LEU A 789 -9.47 -13.19 -18.36
C LEU A 789 -9.75 -12.47 -19.67
N THR A 790 -10.47 -11.35 -19.58
CA THR A 790 -10.83 -10.50 -20.71
C THR A 790 -9.72 -9.48 -21.04
N ALA A 791 -9.85 -8.77 -22.17
CA ALA A 791 -8.94 -7.66 -22.49
C ALA A 791 -9.03 -6.52 -21.46
N GLU A 792 -10.22 -6.29 -20.90
CA GLU A 792 -10.48 -5.34 -19.82
C GLU A 792 -9.79 -5.75 -18.53
N ASP A 793 -9.85 -7.04 -18.15
CA ASP A 793 -9.12 -7.55 -16.99
C ASP A 793 -7.61 -7.28 -17.08
N TYR A 794 -7.00 -7.49 -18.25
CA TYR A 794 -5.57 -7.16 -18.44
C TYR A 794 -5.30 -5.65 -18.46
N GLY A 795 -6.23 -4.83 -18.95
CA GLY A 795 -6.16 -3.37 -18.81
C GLY A 795 -6.21 -2.94 -17.34
N ASN A 796 -7.07 -3.58 -16.55
CA ASN A 796 -7.20 -3.36 -15.12
C ASN A 796 -5.94 -3.81 -14.35
N ILE A 797 -5.31 -4.95 -14.68
CA ILE A 797 -4.03 -5.34 -14.06
C ILE A 797 -2.95 -4.28 -14.29
N LYS A 798 -2.89 -3.72 -15.51
CA LYS A 798 -1.96 -2.63 -15.83
C LYS A 798 -2.32 -1.32 -15.11
N TYR A 799 -3.60 -1.02 -14.97
CA TYR A 799 -4.07 0.12 -14.16
C TYR A 799 -3.66 -0.05 -12.69
N LEU A 800 -3.85 -1.23 -12.08
CA LEU A 800 -3.41 -1.51 -10.71
C LEU A 800 -1.91 -1.24 -10.48
N ALA A 801 -1.05 -1.46 -11.49
CA ALA A 801 0.39 -1.15 -11.37
C ALA A 801 0.71 0.36 -11.31
N ARG A 802 -0.25 1.25 -11.59
CA ARG A 802 -0.05 2.71 -11.64
C ARG A 802 -1.05 3.53 -10.81
N ALA A 803 -2.18 2.92 -10.44
CA ALA A 803 -3.29 3.59 -9.78
C ALA A 803 -3.05 3.91 -8.31
N PHE A 804 -2.11 3.23 -7.67
CA PHE A 804 -1.49 3.77 -6.47
C PHE A 804 -0.80 5.03 -6.92
N ASN A 805 -1.36 6.18 -6.53
CA ASN A 805 -0.99 7.48 -7.07
C ASN A 805 -0.79 8.55 -6.00
N ALA A 806 -0.01 9.59 -6.32
CA ALA A 806 0.31 10.68 -5.41
C ALA A 806 -0.95 11.35 -4.87
N GLN A 807 -2.02 11.38 -5.68
CA GLN A 807 -3.35 11.81 -5.28
C GLN A 807 -4.00 10.92 -4.22
N LEU A 808 -3.88 9.60 -4.37
CA LEU A 808 -4.41 8.60 -3.47
C LEU A 808 -3.69 8.64 -2.10
N LEU A 809 -2.37 8.87 -2.07
CA LEU A 809 -1.56 8.46 -0.91
C LEU A 809 -0.63 9.55 -0.31
N LEU A 810 -0.31 10.66 -0.99
CA LEU A 810 0.53 11.74 -0.43
C LEU A 810 -0.08 12.29 0.87
N PRO A 811 0.68 12.85 1.83
CA PRO A 811 0.06 13.86 2.67
C PRO A 811 -0.41 15.00 1.77
N GLY A 812 -1.61 15.55 2.00
CA GLY A 812 -2.05 16.73 1.24
C GLY A 812 -1.18 17.97 1.45
N GLU A 813 -0.26 17.91 2.43
CA GLU A 813 0.80 18.88 2.69
C GLU A 813 2.11 18.49 1.95
N MET A 814 2.94 19.47 1.59
CA MET A 814 4.24 19.20 0.94
C MET A 814 5.18 18.35 1.82
N VAL A 815 5.77 17.30 1.23
CA VAL A 815 6.86 16.53 1.85
C VAL A 815 8.20 17.22 1.57
N GLU A 816 8.90 17.65 2.62
CA GLU A 816 10.19 18.36 2.50
C GLU A 816 11.42 17.43 2.47
N ASP A 817 11.40 16.29 3.15
CA ASP A 817 12.47 15.28 3.13
C ASP A 817 12.01 14.02 2.38
N THR A 818 12.57 13.77 1.20
CA THR A 818 12.26 12.60 0.37
C THR A 818 12.61 11.25 1.04
N LYS A 819 13.33 11.24 2.17
CA LYS A 819 13.51 10.03 2.99
C LYS A 819 12.25 9.60 3.73
N GLN A 820 11.24 10.47 3.84
CA GLN A 820 9.93 10.10 4.40
C GLN A 820 9.18 9.16 3.45
N LEU A 821 9.43 9.28 2.14
CA LEU A 821 8.91 8.45 1.04
C LEU A 821 9.55 7.04 0.98
N ARG A 822 10.19 6.58 2.07
CA ARG A 822 10.87 5.27 2.12
C ARG A 822 10.07 4.33 3.01
N MET A 823 9.60 3.22 2.45
CA MET A 823 8.80 2.18 3.11
C MET A 823 9.39 1.71 4.46
N ALA A 824 10.71 1.62 4.60
CA ALA A 824 11.30 0.90 5.74
C ALA A 824 11.04 1.54 7.10
N LEU A 825 10.32 0.85 7.98
CA LEU A 825 9.93 1.31 9.32
C LEU A 825 10.36 0.33 10.42
N VAL A 826 10.40 0.78 11.67
CA VAL A 826 10.72 -0.06 12.83
C VAL A 826 9.88 0.26 14.08
N THR A 827 9.64 -0.76 14.89
CA THR A 827 8.90 -0.63 16.15
C THR A 827 9.37 -1.61 17.21
N ASP A 828 8.88 -1.43 18.43
CA ASP A 828 8.92 -2.38 19.54
C ASP A 828 7.57 -3.10 19.72
N ILE A 829 7.61 -4.40 20.03
CA ILE A 829 6.42 -5.25 20.27
C ILE A 829 6.34 -5.86 21.68
N ALA A 830 7.47 -5.96 22.39
CA ALA A 830 7.52 -6.54 23.73
C ALA A 830 8.77 -6.08 24.50
N ALA A 831 8.66 -5.99 25.83
CA ALA A 831 9.79 -5.69 26.72
C ALA A 831 9.98 -6.81 27.75
N ASP A 832 11.23 -7.20 27.96
CA ASP A 832 11.67 -8.13 29.01
C ASP A 832 12.44 -7.30 30.04
N TYR A 833 11.72 -6.85 31.06
CA TYR A 833 12.26 -6.01 32.13
C TYR A 833 13.23 -6.75 33.06
N PHE A 834 13.27 -8.09 33.03
CA PHE A 834 14.23 -8.87 33.83
C PHE A 834 15.63 -8.82 33.21
N GLU A 835 15.71 -9.04 31.89
CA GLU A 835 16.97 -8.98 31.12
C GLU A 835 17.28 -7.58 30.54
N GLY A 836 16.43 -6.58 30.82
CA GLY A 836 16.63 -5.20 30.40
C GLY A 836 16.61 -5.00 28.87
N ARG A 837 15.75 -5.72 28.14
CA ARG A 837 15.74 -5.75 26.66
C ARG A 837 14.34 -5.59 26.06
N VAL A 838 14.29 -5.22 24.79
CA VAL A 838 13.08 -4.95 24.01
C VAL A 838 13.16 -5.62 22.64
N LEU A 839 12.09 -6.31 22.24
CA LEU A 839 11.95 -6.96 20.94
C LEU A 839 11.40 -5.97 19.92
N HIS A 840 12.13 -5.79 18.81
CA HIS A 840 11.75 -4.97 17.68
C HIS A 840 11.35 -5.83 16.48
N ILE A 841 10.46 -5.29 15.65
CA ILE A 841 10.18 -5.78 14.30
C ILE A 841 10.24 -4.61 13.32
N GLY A 842 10.48 -4.88 12.04
CA GLY A 842 10.56 -3.83 11.03
C GLY A 842 10.34 -4.33 9.62
N SER A 843 9.90 -3.41 8.77
CA SER A 843 9.87 -3.55 7.32
C SER A 843 11.19 -3.03 6.73
N GLY A 844 11.55 -3.43 5.52
CA GLY A 844 12.70 -2.86 4.81
C GLY A 844 12.42 -2.72 3.32
N ARG A 845 13.43 -2.23 2.57
CA ARG A 845 13.35 -2.01 1.11
C ARG A 845 12.51 -3.10 0.39
N PRO A 846 11.63 -2.70 -0.54
CA PRO A 846 10.91 -3.63 -1.42
C PRO A 846 11.83 -4.62 -2.15
N ARG A 847 11.33 -5.83 -2.38
CA ARG A 847 12.08 -6.94 -2.97
C ARG A 847 11.43 -7.34 -4.29
N ARG A 848 12.17 -7.22 -5.39
CA ARG A 848 11.70 -7.65 -6.72
C ARG A 848 11.54 -9.17 -6.73
N ILE A 849 10.33 -9.63 -7.05
CA ILE A 849 9.99 -11.05 -7.22
C ILE A 849 9.63 -11.32 -8.68
N HIS A 850 10.16 -12.42 -9.24
CA HIS A 850 9.81 -12.93 -10.56
C HIS A 850 9.04 -14.23 -10.38
N VAL A 851 7.86 -14.36 -10.97
CA VAL A 851 6.95 -15.49 -10.76
C VAL A 851 6.64 -16.14 -12.12
N PHE A 852 6.77 -17.47 -12.21
CA PHE A 852 6.31 -18.20 -13.39
C PHE A 852 4.80 -18.47 -13.26
N VAL A 853 4.03 -17.83 -14.13
CA VAL A 853 2.58 -17.95 -14.23
C VAL A 853 2.22 -18.77 -15.45
N HIS A 854 1.25 -19.67 -15.32
CA HIS A 854 0.84 -20.57 -16.39
C HIS A 854 -0.67 -20.81 -16.30
N ASP A 855 -1.42 -20.03 -17.09
CA ASP A 855 -2.89 -20.05 -17.13
C ASP A 855 -3.42 -20.19 -18.57
N ALA A 856 -4.73 -20.43 -18.70
CA ALA A 856 -5.40 -20.65 -19.98
C ALA A 856 -5.56 -19.40 -20.86
N SER A 857 -5.37 -18.19 -20.32
CA SER A 857 -5.67 -16.91 -20.97
C SER A 857 -4.42 -16.22 -21.53
N GLY A 858 -3.33 -16.21 -20.75
CA GLY A 858 -2.02 -15.65 -21.12
C GLY A 858 -0.97 -16.71 -21.48
N GLY A 859 -1.16 -17.97 -21.10
CA GLY A 859 -0.17 -19.02 -21.28
C GLY A 859 1.03 -18.91 -20.32
N PRO A 860 2.09 -19.70 -20.54
CA PRO A 860 3.26 -19.74 -19.67
C PRO A 860 4.17 -18.52 -19.88
N ARG A 861 4.44 -17.79 -18.80
CA ARG A 861 5.24 -16.55 -18.80
C ARG A 861 5.90 -16.31 -17.44
N VAL A 862 6.92 -15.45 -17.41
CA VAL A 862 7.48 -14.94 -16.16
C VAL A 862 7.00 -13.51 -15.97
N THR A 863 6.27 -13.26 -14.88
CA THR A 863 5.81 -11.94 -14.44
C THR A 863 6.74 -11.38 -13.37
N ARG A 864 6.67 -10.06 -13.13
CA ARG A 864 7.45 -9.37 -12.07
C ARG A 864 6.54 -8.54 -11.17
N GLY A 865 6.69 -8.71 -9.86
CA GLY A 865 6.13 -7.84 -8.83
C GLY A 865 7.15 -7.45 -7.76
N PHE A 866 6.66 -6.88 -6.67
CA PHE A 866 7.47 -6.51 -5.51
C PHE A 866 6.79 -6.96 -4.22
N ILE A 867 7.59 -7.46 -3.28
CA ILE A 867 7.15 -7.94 -1.97
C ILE A 867 7.92 -7.24 -0.86
N PHE A 868 7.38 -7.30 0.35
CA PHE A 868 8.04 -6.75 1.53
C PHE A 868 9.32 -7.52 1.93
N SER A 869 10.16 -6.86 2.74
CA SER A 869 11.18 -7.55 3.56
C SER A 869 10.92 -7.35 5.04
N TYR A 870 11.18 -8.39 5.84
CA TYR A 870 10.85 -8.44 7.27
C TYR A 870 12.08 -8.73 8.14
N TYR A 871 12.11 -8.11 9.31
CA TYR A 871 13.20 -8.15 10.28
C TYR A 871 12.62 -8.24 11.71
N GLU A 872 13.31 -8.96 12.60
CA GLU A 872 12.87 -9.21 13.98
C GLU A 872 14.10 -9.41 14.88
N PHE A 873 14.28 -8.56 15.90
CA PHE A 873 15.50 -8.55 16.70
C PHE A 873 15.35 -7.92 18.10
N PRO A 874 16.03 -8.44 19.13
CA PRO A 874 16.12 -7.79 20.44
C PRO A 874 17.17 -6.68 20.47
N ARG A 875 16.95 -5.65 21.29
CA ARG A 875 17.89 -4.56 21.61
C ARG A 875 17.86 -4.28 23.13
N SER A 876 18.94 -3.76 23.70
CA SER A 876 18.95 -3.37 25.12
C SER A 876 18.07 -2.14 25.36
N LEU A 877 17.33 -2.10 26.48
CA LEU A 877 16.65 -0.87 26.92
C LEU A 877 17.64 0.27 27.19
N GLY A 878 18.89 -0.06 27.58
CA GLY A 878 19.97 0.91 27.76
C GLY A 878 20.45 1.57 26.47
N ASP A 879 20.29 0.89 25.33
CA ASP A 879 20.60 1.44 23.99
C ASP A 879 19.41 2.26 23.43
N GLY A 880 18.29 2.30 24.15
CA GLY A 880 17.03 2.93 23.75
C GLY A 880 16.24 2.12 22.72
N ARG A 881 14.92 2.40 22.65
CA ARG A 881 14.03 1.92 21.58
C ARG A 881 14.46 2.55 20.24
N MET A 882 14.51 1.77 19.17
CA MET A 882 14.98 2.22 17.85
C MET A 882 13.97 3.18 17.21
N THR A 883 14.45 4.10 16.38
CA THR A 883 13.59 4.99 15.58
C THR A 883 13.76 4.71 14.09
N ASP A 884 12.82 5.19 13.29
CA ASP A 884 12.83 5.10 11.84
C ASP A 884 14.07 5.70 11.20
N GLU A 885 14.59 6.81 11.74
CA GLU A 885 15.80 7.44 11.20
C GLU A 885 17.03 6.57 11.46
N GLU A 886 17.11 5.93 12.63
CA GLU A 886 18.16 4.93 12.94
C GLU A 886 18.06 3.71 12.00
N TRP A 887 16.83 3.29 11.68
CA TRP A 887 16.56 2.10 10.87
C TRP A 887 16.72 2.33 9.36
N LYS A 888 16.13 3.38 8.81
CA LYS A 888 16.32 3.83 7.42
C LYS A 888 17.80 4.10 7.13
N ALA A 889 18.57 4.63 8.08
CA ALA A 889 20.03 4.81 7.94
C ALA A 889 20.85 3.50 7.91
N LEU A 890 20.30 2.38 8.38
CA LEU A 890 20.85 1.04 8.21
C LEU A 890 20.35 0.39 6.92
N VAL A 891 19.02 0.35 6.73
CA VAL A 891 18.34 -0.33 5.61
C VAL A 891 18.75 0.25 4.25
N TYR A 892 18.89 1.57 4.15
CA TYR A 892 19.26 2.23 2.90
C TYR A 892 20.78 2.43 2.72
N ASN A 893 21.63 1.82 3.56
CA ASN A 893 23.08 1.87 3.42
C ASN A 893 23.64 0.52 2.92
N ASP A 894 23.92 0.44 1.62
CA ASP A 894 24.40 -0.78 0.97
C ASP A 894 25.71 -1.31 1.58
N GLY A 895 26.57 -0.42 2.09
CA GLY A 895 27.80 -0.75 2.81
C GLY A 895 27.58 -1.45 4.15
N ARG A 896 26.36 -1.37 4.72
CA ARG A 896 25.93 -2.05 5.94
C ARG A 896 25.02 -3.26 5.67
N SER A 897 24.87 -3.69 4.42
CA SER A 897 24.04 -4.84 4.04
C SER A 897 24.40 -6.16 4.76
N GLY A 898 25.67 -6.35 5.15
CA GLY A 898 26.11 -7.49 5.97
C GLY A 898 25.69 -7.43 7.44
N GLU A 899 25.49 -6.22 7.98
CA GLU A 899 24.91 -5.98 9.30
C GLU A 899 23.39 -6.18 9.24
N LEU A 900 22.72 -5.60 8.24
CA LEU A 900 21.27 -5.72 8.03
C LEU A 900 20.81 -7.20 7.94
N LYS A 901 21.60 -8.08 7.32
CA LYS A 901 21.32 -9.52 7.24
C LYS A 901 21.22 -10.22 8.61
N GLN A 902 21.80 -9.66 9.67
CA GLN A 902 21.74 -10.22 11.03
C GLN A 902 20.39 -9.99 11.71
N TYR A 903 19.60 -9.02 11.23
CA TYR A 903 18.27 -8.70 11.74
C TYR A 903 17.13 -9.45 11.01
N HIS A 904 17.43 -10.20 9.95
CA HIS A 904 16.45 -11.13 9.39
C HIS A 904 16.25 -12.31 10.37
N PRO A 905 15.00 -12.75 10.62
CA PRO A 905 14.78 -13.97 11.37
C PRO A 905 15.33 -15.18 10.60
N ALA A 906 15.81 -16.22 11.31
CA ALA A 906 16.53 -17.34 10.70
C ALA A 906 15.76 -18.08 9.58
N TRP A 907 14.42 -18.01 9.57
CA TRP A 907 13.57 -18.60 8.54
C TRP A 907 13.53 -17.79 7.23
N TYR A 908 13.96 -16.53 7.23
CA TYR A 908 13.90 -15.67 6.04
C TYR A 908 14.78 -16.20 4.89
N GLU A 909 15.85 -16.93 5.20
CA GLU A 909 16.65 -17.61 4.17
C GLU A 909 15.91 -18.80 3.53
N GLU A 910 14.89 -19.38 4.16
CA GLU A 910 14.02 -20.40 3.53
C GLU A 910 13.08 -19.80 2.47
N LEU A 911 12.85 -18.48 2.48
CA LEU A 911 12.19 -17.76 1.37
C LEU A 911 13.12 -17.62 0.16
N ARG A 912 14.44 -17.51 0.37
CA ARG A 912 15.45 -17.40 -0.69
C ARG A 912 15.82 -18.76 -1.29
N LYS A 913 16.02 -19.78 -0.44
CA LYS A 913 16.26 -21.19 -0.82
C LYS A 913 15.15 -21.77 -1.70
#